data_AF-A0A1H7RAC3-F1
#
_entry.id   AF-A0A1H7RAC3-F1
#
_cell.length_a   1.000
_cell.length_b   1.000
_cell.length_c   1.000
_cell.angle_alpha   90.00
_cell.angle_beta   90.00
_cell.angle_gamma   90.00
#
_symmetry.space_group_name_H-M   'P 1'
#
loop_
_entity.id
_entity.type
_entity.pdbx_description
1 polymer ?
#
loop_
_entity_poly.entity_id
_entity_poly.type
_entity_poly.pdbx_seq_one_letter_code
_entity_poly.pdbx_strand_id
1 'polypeptide(L)'
;MTGAPTPENRDGQGRRDSDAMAAEGASATPTAAPTAAAPFTVVVTRPAGQSDSLVAQLAARRIRTLDFPLIAIAPAHDDAPLRAALNGLDRYALVVFVSPNAVDRAFASYASVSSIWPHPLPVAVVGPASVAALARHGVAAPDHRVISPPVPADEEPARFDSEALYAALEATFGATGLDGRRVLIVRGDGGREWLADRLREAGAEVETVAAYRRVVPDPAIGVWQQVHALLAGAPHAWLVTSSEGVRNLEELAHEHLTAGEIAQLKHAPLVAPHPRIAETARGLGFDRITVSGAGDERIVQTLSGLASSAVQPVQNPPAHAPAHSRMTDSNNASNTPTPPAAPSGASPRSSGSRESAPPLTPPPGVPYGNERARRGAGGPLLWVVLVLVAAASGTGGYLLNRKIDQAGQQLVARQQAADAQTAQLRARTEQTLAGVQATESHISQLEGRLTDAQTSQQALAQQYADLAKTRDDWTLAEVGQMLSSASEQLQLTGNTQLALFALQSADNRLAGSSNPQALVVRKAIAQDIDKLKATPSTDLTGLAIKLDTALGRIDALPLAGEAPVPRAKPHAAAPGDVAKTAAANGEPRWKAWLDQFATGIGQQIASLVQVRRIDNADAMLVAPDQGYFVRENVKLRLLSARLSLLSRNDATLKADLAAADGALARYFDNASKETQAVRDLLKEVNAGSASVALPNLDTSLQAIGQFRSRG
;
A
#
# COMPACT_ATOMS: atom_id res chain seq x y z
N MET A 1 -15.24 -16.83 -67.89
CA MET A 1 -14.17 -17.72 -67.41
C MET A 1 -13.87 -17.35 -65.97
N THR A 2 -13.77 -18.22 -64.96
CA THR A 2 -14.37 -19.57 -64.68
C THR A 2 -13.96 -19.94 -63.24
N GLY A 3 -14.76 -20.56 -62.37
CA GLY A 3 -16.15 -21.04 -62.48
C GLY A 3 -16.71 -21.44 -61.09
N ALA A 4 -17.76 -22.26 -61.05
CA ALA A 4 -18.33 -22.91 -59.85
C ALA A 4 -18.22 -24.47 -60.01
N PRO A 5 -18.52 -25.37 -59.03
CA PRO A 5 -19.76 -25.38 -58.23
C PRO A 5 -19.66 -25.88 -56.75
N THR A 6 -20.83 -25.90 -56.08
CA THR A 6 -21.19 -26.66 -54.85
C THR A 6 -21.29 -28.18 -55.11
N PRO A 7 -21.33 -29.06 -54.09
CA PRO A 7 -22.54 -29.37 -53.27
C PRO A 7 -22.18 -29.47 -51.75
N GLU A 8 -22.96 -29.99 -50.79
CA GLU A 8 -24.26 -30.71 -50.77
C GLU A 8 -25.06 -30.37 -49.48
N ASN A 9 -26.12 -31.13 -49.13
CA ASN A 9 -27.01 -30.96 -47.97
C ASN A 9 -27.46 -32.34 -47.43
N ARG A 10 -27.73 -32.50 -46.11
CA ARG A 10 -28.64 -33.56 -45.63
C ARG A 10 -29.19 -33.38 -44.20
N ASP A 11 -30.50 -33.52 -44.10
CA ASP A 11 -31.32 -33.63 -42.88
C ASP A 11 -31.37 -35.07 -42.31
N GLY A 12 -31.95 -35.22 -41.11
CA GLY A 12 -32.87 -36.34 -40.87
C GLY A 12 -32.85 -37.04 -39.50
N GLN A 13 -34.07 -37.28 -38.97
CA GLN A 13 -34.48 -38.25 -37.94
C GLN A 13 -33.82 -38.19 -36.53
N GLY A 14 -34.54 -38.20 -35.40
CA GLY A 14 -35.99 -38.02 -35.18
C GLY A 14 -36.71 -39.23 -34.54
N ARG A 15 -36.92 -39.17 -33.22
CA ARG A 15 -37.82 -39.94 -32.35
C ARG A 15 -37.74 -39.28 -30.95
N ARG A 16 -38.79 -38.92 -30.19
CA ARG A 16 -40.14 -39.50 -29.95
C ARG A 16 -40.03 -40.95 -29.46
N ASP A 17 -40.69 -41.37 -28.39
CA ASP A 17 -42.05 -40.98 -27.98
C ASP A 17 -42.18 -40.47 -26.54
N SER A 18 -43.39 -40.01 -26.22
CA SER A 18 -43.84 -39.55 -24.91
C SER A 18 -45.08 -40.35 -24.50
N ASP A 19 -45.14 -40.83 -23.26
CA ASP A 19 -46.38 -41.36 -22.69
C ASP A 19 -46.45 -41.07 -21.19
N ALA A 20 -47.65 -41.09 -20.61
CA ALA A 20 -47.89 -40.63 -19.24
C ALA A 20 -48.97 -41.45 -18.53
N MET A 21 -48.81 -41.68 -17.21
CA MET A 21 -49.83 -41.38 -16.18
C MET A 21 -49.49 -41.91 -14.75
N ALA A 22 -49.73 -41.04 -13.76
CA ALA A 22 -50.32 -41.31 -12.43
C ALA A 22 -49.56 -42.05 -11.29
N ALA A 23 -50.13 -41.86 -10.08
CA ALA A 23 -49.95 -42.58 -8.81
C ALA A 23 -48.72 -42.27 -7.89
N GLU A 24 -48.92 -41.25 -7.04
CA GLU A 24 -48.67 -41.22 -5.58
C GLU A 24 -47.51 -41.98 -4.89
N GLY A 25 -46.73 -41.23 -4.08
CA GLY A 25 -46.86 -41.39 -2.62
C GLY A 25 -45.69 -42.00 -1.83
N ALA A 26 -44.68 -41.21 -1.48
CA ALA A 26 -43.87 -41.42 -0.27
C ALA A 26 -43.23 -40.12 0.23
N SER A 27 -43.46 -39.75 1.49
CA SER A 27 -42.87 -38.55 2.11
C SER A 27 -41.45 -38.82 2.62
N ALA A 28 -40.45 -38.13 2.06
CA ALA A 28 -39.08 -38.13 2.59
C ALA A 28 -38.69 -36.71 3.02
N THR A 29 -38.36 -36.56 4.31
CA THR A 29 -37.92 -35.28 4.90
C THR A 29 -36.63 -34.81 4.20
N PRO A 30 -36.50 -33.53 3.80
CA PRO A 30 -35.25 -33.02 3.27
C PRO A 30 -34.19 -32.97 4.36
N THR A 31 -33.29 -33.97 4.37
CA THR A 31 -32.05 -33.92 5.14
C THR A 31 -31.31 -32.63 4.83
N ALA A 32 -30.95 -31.86 5.86
CA ALA A 32 -30.27 -30.58 5.68
C ALA A 32 -29.00 -30.77 4.84
N ALA A 33 -28.88 -29.98 3.77
CA ALA A 33 -27.66 -29.96 2.96
C ALA A 33 -26.46 -29.57 3.83
N PRO A 34 -25.28 -30.19 3.67
CA PRO A 34 -24.11 -29.83 4.44
C PRO A 34 -23.75 -28.37 4.18
N THR A 35 -23.61 -27.57 5.24
CA THR A 35 -23.27 -26.15 5.17
C THR A 35 -21.98 -25.98 4.36
N ALA A 36 -22.09 -25.41 3.15
CA ALA A 36 -20.95 -25.27 2.26
C ALA A 36 -19.87 -24.41 2.92
N ALA A 37 -18.67 -24.97 3.10
CA ALA A 37 -17.56 -24.26 3.72
C ALA A 37 -17.24 -22.97 2.95
N ALA A 38 -17.08 -21.86 3.67
CA ALA A 38 -16.89 -20.55 3.08
C ALA A 38 -15.64 -20.53 2.17
N PRO A 39 -15.75 -20.19 0.87
CA PRO A 39 -14.66 -20.38 -0.07
C PRO A 39 -13.47 -19.47 0.24
N PHE A 40 -12.27 -20.08 0.30
CA PHE A 40 -11.02 -19.43 0.67
C PHE A 40 -10.72 -18.22 -0.21
N THR A 41 -10.33 -17.10 0.43
CA THR A 41 -10.17 -15.79 -0.22
C THR A 41 -8.75 -15.24 -0.05
N VAL A 42 -8.08 -14.89 -1.13
CA VAL A 42 -6.79 -14.20 -1.10
C VAL A 42 -7.03 -12.71 -1.23
N VAL A 43 -6.57 -11.94 -0.24
CA VAL A 43 -6.52 -10.49 -0.31
C VAL A 43 -5.26 -10.10 -1.08
N VAL A 44 -5.42 -9.53 -2.28
CA VAL A 44 -4.34 -9.21 -3.22
C VAL A 44 -4.01 -7.73 -3.11
N THR A 45 -2.76 -7.39 -2.76
CA THR A 45 -2.42 -6.01 -2.39
C THR A 45 -1.46 -5.27 -3.32
N ARG A 46 -1.26 -5.78 -4.55
CA ARG A 46 -0.50 -5.09 -5.60
C ARG A 46 -1.26 -3.82 -6.05
N PRO A 47 -0.60 -2.86 -6.71
CA PRO A 47 -1.30 -1.80 -7.42
C PRO A 47 -2.32 -2.35 -8.42
N ALA A 48 -3.44 -1.67 -8.58
CA ALA A 48 -4.50 -2.05 -9.52
C ALA A 48 -3.95 -2.26 -10.95
N GLY A 49 -4.40 -3.31 -11.63
CA GLY A 49 -3.92 -3.71 -12.95
C GLY A 49 -2.54 -4.41 -12.98
N GLN A 50 -1.89 -4.63 -11.82
CA GLN A 50 -0.65 -5.43 -11.72
C GLN A 50 -0.90 -6.87 -11.21
N SER A 51 -2.17 -7.28 -11.17
CA SER A 51 -2.64 -8.53 -10.55
C SER A 51 -3.26 -9.53 -11.54
N ASP A 52 -3.54 -9.12 -12.78
CA ASP A 52 -4.49 -9.82 -13.66
C ASP A 52 -4.08 -11.28 -13.97
N SER A 53 -2.80 -11.53 -14.25
CA SER A 53 -2.25 -12.88 -14.43
C SER A 53 -2.39 -13.72 -13.17
N LEU A 54 -1.98 -13.18 -12.02
CA LEU A 54 -2.07 -13.82 -10.71
C LEU A 54 -3.53 -14.15 -10.33
N VAL A 55 -4.46 -13.22 -10.57
CA VAL A 55 -5.89 -13.40 -10.31
C VAL A 55 -6.47 -14.49 -11.21
N ALA A 56 -6.11 -14.51 -12.50
CA ALA A 56 -6.52 -15.59 -13.42
C ALA A 56 -5.98 -16.97 -12.97
N GLN A 57 -4.71 -17.04 -12.53
CA GLN A 57 -4.11 -18.27 -12.00
C GLN A 57 -4.76 -18.76 -10.69
N LEU A 58 -5.18 -17.85 -9.80
CA LEU A 58 -5.92 -18.18 -8.58
C LEU A 58 -7.36 -18.62 -8.88
N ALA A 59 -8.05 -17.92 -9.78
CA ALA A 59 -9.40 -18.25 -10.23
C ALA A 59 -9.46 -19.63 -10.91
N ALA A 60 -8.45 -19.98 -11.72
CA ALA A 60 -8.30 -21.32 -12.31
C ALA A 60 -8.20 -22.44 -11.26
N ARG A 61 -7.74 -22.13 -10.03
CA ARG A 61 -7.68 -23.04 -8.87
C ARG A 61 -8.89 -22.90 -7.94
N ARG A 62 -9.95 -22.19 -8.36
CA ARG A 62 -11.18 -21.88 -7.60
C ARG A 62 -10.95 -21.09 -6.30
N ILE A 63 -9.81 -20.42 -6.18
CA ILE A 63 -9.51 -19.53 -5.05
C ILE A 63 -10.16 -18.17 -5.34
N ARG A 64 -10.92 -17.62 -4.40
CA ARG A 64 -11.47 -16.26 -4.54
C ARG A 64 -10.37 -15.23 -4.32
N THR A 65 -10.49 -14.07 -4.96
CA THR A 65 -9.61 -12.92 -4.74
C THR A 65 -10.43 -11.71 -4.31
N LEU A 66 -9.97 -11.02 -3.27
CA LEU A 66 -10.37 -9.66 -2.92
C LEU A 66 -9.26 -8.72 -3.37
N ASP A 67 -9.53 -7.82 -4.31
CA ASP A 67 -8.57 -6.78 -4.68
C ASP A 67 -8.56 -5.72 -3.57
N PHE A 68 -7.39 -5.52 -2.96
CA PHE A 68 -7.17 -4.55 -1.88
C PHE A 68 -5.82 -3.85 -2.09
N PRO A 69 -5.66 -3.03 -3.15
CA PRO A 69 -4.39 -2.37 -3.42
C PRO A 69 -3.93 -1.54 -2.22
N LEU A 70 -2.69 -1.75 -1.78
CA LEU A 70 -2.08 -0.99 -0.69
C LEU A 70 -1.21 0.17 -1.18
N ILE A 71 -1.01 0.26 -2.50
CA ILE A 71 -0.27 1.33 -3.18
C ILE A 71 -1.01 1.66 -4.48
N ALA A 72 -1.48 2.89 -4.65
CA ALA A 72 -1.96 3.40 -5.93
C ALA A 72 -0.88 4.25 -6.62
N ILE A 73 -0.93 4.23 -7.95
CA ILE A 73 -0.02 4.95 -8.84
C ILE A 73 -0.77 6.16 -9.39
N ALA A 74 -0.70 7.28 -8.67
CA ALA A 74 -1.37 8.51 -9.06
C ALA A 74 -0.46 9.37 -9.97
N PRO A 75 -1.02 10.33 -10.74
CA PRO A 75 -0.23 11.34 -11.43
C PRO A 75 0.71 12.09 -10.49
N ALA A 76 1.86 12.55 -10.98
CA ALA A 76 2.71 13.47 -10.23
C ALA A 76 1.94 14.75 -9.87
N HIS A 77 2.35 15.42 -8.78
CA HIS A 77 1.72 16.69 -8.35
C HIS A 77 1.81 17.79 -9.42
N ASP A 78 2.89 17.80 -10.20
CA ASP A 78 3.06 18.63 -11.39
C ASP A 78 3.68 17.79 -12.51
N ASP A 79 3.07 17.82 -13.69
CA ASP A 79 3.53 17.13 -14.91
C ASP A 79 4.28 18.08 -15.85
N ALA A 80 4.43 19.36 -15.50
CA ALA A 80 5.22 20.32 -16.28
C ALA A 80 6.71 19.96 -16.39
N PRO A 81 7.41 19.46 -15.34
CA PRO A 81 8.79 19.00 -15.47
C PRO A 81 8.91 17.79 -16.42
N LEU A 82 7.96 16.86 -16.37
CA LEU A 82 7.92 15.70 -17.26
C LEU A 82 7.73 16.14 -18.71
N ARG A 83 6.75 17.01 -18.99
CA ARG A 83 6.53 17.56 -20.34
C ARG A 83 7.71 18.41 -20.81
N ALA A 84 8.38 19.17 -19.93
CA ALA A 84 9.55 19.98 -20.28
C ALA A 84 10.81 19.13 -20.60
N ALA A 85 10.94 17.95 -20.01
CA ALA A 85 11.96 16.96 -20.38
C ALA A 85 11.59 16.25 -21.70
N LEU A 86 10.35 15.79 -21.82
CA LEU A 86 9.82 15.08 -22.99
C LEU A 86 9.74 15.94 -24.27
N ASN A 87 9.57 17.26 -24.13
CA ASN A 87 9.64 18.22 -25.25
C ASN A 87 11.07 18.47 -25.74
N GLY A 88 12.10 18.10 -24.96
CA GLY A 88 13.51 18.34 -25.26
C GLY A 88 14.34 17.05 -25.25
N LEU A 89 13.78 15.95 -25.76
CA LEU A 89 14.45 14.64 -25.77
C LEU A 89 15.77 14.63 -26.56
N ASP A 90 15.92 15.54 -27.52
CA ASP A 90 17.12 15.78 -28.32
C ASP A 90 18.34 16.21 -27.47
N ARG A 91 18.12 16.79 -26.28
CA ARG A 91 19.19 17.24 -25.39
C ARG A 91 19.89 16.12 -24.62
N TYR A 92 19.34 14.90 -24.59
CA TYR A 92 19.87 13.78 -23.81
C TYR A 92 20.64 12.78 -24.67
N ALA A 93 21.63 12.11 -24.06
CA ALA A 93 22.32 10.97 -24.65
C ALA A 93 21.70 9.62 -24.23
N LEU A 94 20.81 9.63 -23.24
CA LEU A 94 20.17 8.45 -22.64
C LEU A 94 18.92 8.86 -21.86
N VAL A 95 17.86 8.05 -21.93
CA VAL A 95 16.71 8.11 -21.01
C VAL A 95 16.61 6.80 -20.22
N VAL A 96 16.37 6.90 -18.92
CA VAL A 96 16.27 5.76 -18.00
C VAL A 96 14.87 5.72 -17.37
N PHE A 97 14.16 4.60 -17.48
CA PHE A 97 12.89 4.36 -16.77
C PHE A 97 13.08 3.31 -15.68
N VAL A 98 12.93 3.72 -14.42
CA VAL A 98 13.22 2.83 -13.26
C VAL A 98 12.09 1.83 -12.94
N SER A 99 10.93 1.93 -13.60
CA SER A 99 9.78 1.02 -13.41
C SER A 99 8.86 1.00 -14.63
N PRO A 100 7.99 -0.02 -14.79
CA PRO A 100 6.97 -0.05 -15.86
C PRO A 100 6.05 1.17 -15.78
N ASN A 101 5.65 1.55 -14.56
CA ASN A 101 4.83 2.73 -14.30
C ASN A 101 5.48 4.03 -14.77
N ALA A 102 6.82 4.15 -14.70
CA ALA A 102 7.53 5.31 -15.23
C ALA A 102 7.46 5.36 -16.77
N VAL A 103 7.54 4.21 -17.44
CA VAL A 103 7.33 4.09 -18.90
C VAL A 103 5.90 4.50 -19.25
N ASP A 104 4.90 3.78 -18.74
CA ASP A 104 3.49 3.96 -19.14
C ASP A 104 2.99 5.40 -18.90
N ARG A 105 3.44 6.04 -17.82
CA ARG A 105 3.12 7.45 -17.51
C ARG A 105 3.85 8.46 -18.39
N ALA A 106 5.13 8.22 -18.69
CA ALA A 106 5.89 9.10 -19.58
C ALA A 106 5.38 9.04 -21.01
N PHE A 107 5.09 7.84 -21.54
CA PHE A 107 4.54 7.70 -22.89
C PHE A 107 3.12 8.27 -23.00
N ALA A 108 2.29 8.16 -21.95
CA ALA A 108 0.99 8.83 -21.91
C ALA A 108 1.10 10.37 -21.95
N SER A 109 2.13 10.97 -21.34
CA SER A 109 2.38 12.42 -21.45
C SER A 109 3.04 12.78 -22.80
N TYR A 110 3.98 11.96 -23.28
CA TYR A 110 4.68 12.12 -24.56
C TYR A 110 3.76 12.04 -25.78
N ALA A 111 2.65 11.31 -25.70
CA ALA A 111 1.64 11.25 -26.75
C ALA A 111 1.01 12.62 -27.11
N SER A 112 1.16 13.64 -26.24
CA SER A 112 0.81 15.04 -26.56
C SER A 112 1.87 15.79 -27.38
N VAL A 113 3.04 15.19 -27.58
CA VAL A 113 4.24 15.74 -28.24
C VAL A 113 4.56 14.99 -29.53
N SER A 114 4.56 13.65 -29.48
CA SER A 114 4.88 12.76 -30.60
C SER A 114 4.33 11.35 -30.36
N SER A 115 3.93 10.66 -31.43
CA SER A 115 3.54 9.25 -31.40
C SER A 115 4.71 8.27 -31.61
N ILE A 116 5.93 8.77 -31.82
CA ILE A 116 7.11 7.97 -32.18
C ILE A 116 8.30 8.40 -31.31
N TRP A 117 8.93 7.43 -30.64
CA TRP A 117 10.17 7.66 -29.87
C TRP A 117 11.38 7.87 -30.80
N PRO A 118 12.31 8.80 -30.50
CA PRO A 118 13.47 9.03 -31.36
C PRO A 118 14.39 7.81 -31.46
N HIS A 119 14.45 7.18 -32.64
CA HIS A 119 15.33 6.04 -32.94
C HIS A 119 16.80 6.17 -32.44
N PRO A 120 17.50 7.33 -32.59
CA PRO A 120 18.88 7.45 -32.12
C PRO A 120 19.02 7.60 -30.59
N LEU A 121 17.94 7.79 -29.84
CA LEU A 121 17.97 8.04 -28.38
C LEU A 121 17.85 6.71 -27.61
N PRO A 122 18.93 6.22 -26.96
CA PRO A 122 18.90 4.97 -26.22
C PRO A 122 17.98 5.06 -24.99
N VAL A 123 17.35 3.94 -24.66
CA VAL A 123 16.45 3.82 -23.51
C VAL A 123 16.92 2.70 -22.61
N ALA A 124 17.08 2.97 -21.31
CA ALA A 124 17.54 2.01 -20.33
C ALA A 124 16.47 1.70 -19.26
N VAL A 125 16.36 0.43 -18.86
CA VAL A 125 15.35 -0.03 -17.90
C VAL A 125 15.86 -1.12 -16.96
N VAL A 126 15.37 -1.10 -15.72
CA VAL A 126 15.86 -1.96 -14.61
C VAL A 126 15.57 -3.46 -14.80
N GLY A 127 14.57 -3.86 -15.57
CA GLY A 127 14.23 -5.27 -15.72
C GLY A 127 13.12 -5.59 -16.74
N PRO A 128 12.81 -6.88 -16.95
CA PRO A 128 12.01 -7.36 -18.09
C PRO A 128 10.58 -6.83 -18.14
N ALA A 129 9.95 -6.56 -16.99
CA ALA A 129 8.61 -5.95 -16.96
C ALA A 129 8.60 -4.53 -17.57
N SER A 130 9.70 -3.77 -17.45
CA SER A 130 9.85 -2.45 -18.06
C SER A 130 10.21 -2.54 -19.55
N VAL A 131 10.94 -3.58 -19.96
CA VAL A 131 11.18 -3.89 -21.39
C VAL A 131 9.85 -4.21 -22.08
N ALA A 132 9.03 -5.04 -21.46
CA ALA A 132 7.68 -5.35 -21.94
C ALA A 132 6.77 -4.11 -21.97
N ALA A 133 6.93 -3.17 -21.04
CA ALA A 133 6.22 -1.89 -21.08
C ALA A 133 6.63 -1.04 -22.28
N LEU A 134 7.93 -0.85 -22.54
CA LEU A 134 8.44 -0.12 -23.71
C LEU A 134 7.94 -0.72 -25.02
N ALA A 135 7.93 -2.06 -25.13
CA ALA A 135 7.46 -2.76 -26.32
C ALA A 135 5.97 -2.48 -26.63
N ARG A 136 5.11 -2.28 -25.61
CA ARG A 136 3.70 -1.88 -25.82
C ARG A 136 3.56 -0.49 -26.45
N HIS A 137 4.52 0.40 -26.22
CA HIS A 137 4.58 1.75 -26.80
C HIS A 137 5.43 1.81 -28.08
N GLY A 138 5.74 0.66 -28.69
CA GLY A 138 6.48 0.58 -29.94
C GLY A 138 7.99 0.84 -29.81
N VAL A 139 8.56 0.73 -28.61
CA VAL A 139 10.01 0.88 -28.36
C VAL A 139 10.61 -0.48 -28.01
N ALA A 140 11.24 -1.12 -29.00
CA ALA A 140 11.80 -2.47 -28.86
C ALA A 140 13.07 -2.64 -29.70
N ALA A 141 13.93 -3.58 -29.30
CA ALA A 141 15.03 -4.02 -30.15
C ALA A 141 14.50 -4.89 -31.31
N PRO A 142 15.09 -4.83 -32.52
CA PRO A 142 16.32 -4.12 -32.87
C PRO A 142 16.14 -2.64 -33.22
N ASP A 143 14.92 -2.17 -33.48
CA ASP A 143 14.65 -0.85 -34.05
C ASP A 143 15.02 0.32 -33.11
N HIS A 144 14.95 0.08 -31.79
CA HIS A 144 15.43 0.99 -30.75
C HIS A 144 16.52 0.33 -29.90
N ARG A 145 17.52 1.13 -29.49
CA ARG A 145 18.59 0.71 -28.56
C ARG A 145 18.06 0.65 -27.12
N VAL A 146 17.33 -0.41 -26.80
CA VAL A 146 16.86 -0.74 -25.45
C VAL A 146 17.98 -1.43 -24.66
N ILE A 147 18.25 -0.95 -23.44
CA ILE A 147 19.30 -1.44 -22.53
C ILE A 147 18.64 -1.93 -21.25
N SER A 148 18.99 -3.12 -20.79
CA SER A 148 18.57 -3.66 -19.49
C SER A 148 19.66 -4.57 -18.92
N PRO A 149 19.63 -4.93 -17.62
CA PRO A 149 20.49 -5.98 -17.11
C PRO A 149 20.33 -7.26 -17.93
N PRO A 150 21.43 -7.95 -18.30
CA PRO A 150 21.33 -9.28 -18.87
C PRO A 150 20.78 -10.24 -17.82
N VAL A 151 20.03 -11.25 -18.26
CA VAL A 151 19.70 -12.40 -17.39
C VAL A 151 20.86 -13.39 -17.49
N PRO A 152 21.66 -13.62 -16.42
CA PRO A 152 22.72 -14.62 -16.47
C PRO A 152 22.10 -16.01 -16.57
N ALA A 153 22.69 -16.90 -17.37
CA ALA A 153 22.23 -18.28 -17.48
C ALA A 153 22.46 -19.09 -16.18
N ASP A 154 23.48 -18.69 -15.40
CA ASP A 154 24.04 -19.49 -14.31
C ASP A 154 23.87 -18.86 -12.91
N GLU A 155 23.29 -17.65 -12.79
CA GLU A 155 23.04 -16.98 -11.50
C GLU A 155 21.54 -16.86 -11.16
N GLU A 156 20.99 -17.83 -10.43
CA GLU A 156 19.73 -17.65 -9.69
C GLU A 156 20.02 -16.99 -8.32
N PRO A 157 19.32 -15.91 -7.91
CA PRO A 157 18.35 -15.13 -8.67
C PRO A 157 18.99 -13.96 -9.45
N ALA A 158 18.61 -13.80 -10.72
CA ALA A 158 19.03 -12.66 -11.54
C ALA A 158 18.64 -11.32 -10.89
N ARG A 159 19.58 -10.36 -10.87
CA ARG A 159 19.39 -9.06 -10.21
C ARG A 159 18.83 -8.02 -11.18
N PHE A 160 17.64 -7.51 -10.84
CA PHE A 160 16.97 -6.41 -11.53
C PHE A 160 16.89 -5.20 -10.60
N ASP A 161 18.05 -4.62 -10.30
CA ASP A 161 18.22 -3.47 -9.42
C ASP A 161 18.97 -2.31 -10.11
N SER A 162 19.23 -1.22 -9.39
CA SER A 162 19.91 -0.04 -9.95
C SER A 162 21.38 -0.32 -10.22
N GLU A 163 21.95 -1.18 -9.39
CA GLU A 163 23.33 -1.62 -9.39
C GLU A 163 23.64 -2.47 -10.63
N ALA A 164 22.79 -3.45 -10.97
CA ALA A 164 22.87 -4.24 -12.19
C ALA A 164 22.59 -3.41 -13.47
N LEU A 165 21.69 -2.42 -13.39
CA LEU A 165 21.45 -1.51 -14.51
C LEU A 165 22.66 -0.59 -14.77
N TYR A 166 23.32 -0.09 -13.72
CA TYR A 166 24.53 0.70 -13.88
C TYR A 166 25.65 -0.11 -14.56
N ALA A 167 25.85 -1.37 -14.16
CA ALA A 167 26.82 -2.26 -14.82
C ALA A 167 26.48 -2.50 -16.30
N ALA A 168 25.20 -2.64 -16.65
CA ALA A 168 24.76 -2.76 -18.04
C ALA A 168 24.99 -1.45 -18.84
N LEU A 169 24.81 -0.28 -18.22
CA LEU A 169 25.13 1.02 -18.83
C LEU A 169 26.64 1.19 -19.04
N GLU A 170 27.45 0.87 -18.04
CA GLU A 170 28.92 0.92 -18.11
C GLU A 170 29.46 -0.02 -19.20
N ALA A 171 28.92 -1.23 -19.34
CA ALA A 171 29.26 -2.13 -20.45
C ALA A 171 28.80 -1.61 -21.83
N THR A 172 27.79 -0.75 -21.88
CA THR A 172 27.15 -0.27 -23.13
C THR A 172 27.68 1.09 -23.62
N PHE A 173 28.28 1.89 -22.74
CA PHE A 173 28.87 3.20 -23.05
C PHE A 173 30.36 3.32 -22.69
N GLY A 174 30.87 2.48 -21.79
CA GLY A 174 32.17 2.64 -21.14
C GLY A 174 32.09 3.56 -19.92
N ALA A 175 33.04 3.41 -18.98
CA ALA A 175 33.05 4.10 -17.67
C ALA A 175 33.00 5.64 -17.74
N THR A 176 33.43 6.25 -18.85
CA THR A 176 33.36 7.70 -19.11
C THR A 176 32.53 8.06 -20.36
N GLY A 177 31.80 7.11 -20.94
CA GLY A 177 31.04 7.33 -22.20
C GLY A 177 29.84 8.27 -22.08
N LEU A 178 29.52 8.71 -20.86
CA LEU A 178 28.48 9.69 -20.55
C LEU A 178 29.04 10.98 -19.91
N ASP A 179 30.37 11.16 -19.87
CA ASP A 179 31.02 12.37 -19.36
C ASP A 179 30.59 13.62 -20.15
N GLY A 180 30.11 14.65 -19.44
CA GLY A 180 29.52 15.85 -20.02
C GLY A 180 28.23 15.61 -20.84
N ARG A 181 27.64 14.41 -20.78
CA ARG A 181 26.40 14.06 -21.49
C ARG A 181 25.20 14.12 -20.55
N ARG A 182 24.05 14.60 -21.06
CA ARG A 182 22.81 14.64 -20.27
C ARG A 182 22.12 13.29 -20.24
N VAL A 183 21.65 12.89 -19.06
CA VAL A 183 20.87 11.67 -18.83
C VAL A 183 19.58 12.03 -18.10
N LEU A 184 18.44 11.62 -18.66
CA LEU A 184 17.13 11.77 -18.03
C LEU A 184 16.80 10.49 -17.24
N ILE A 185 16.48 10.60 -15.96
CA ILE A 185 15.96 9.49 -15.15
C ILE A 185 14.51 9.76 -14.78
N VAL A 186 13.60 9.01 -15.39
CA VAL A 186 12.16 9.07 -15.15
C VAL A 186 11.75 8.01 -14.13
N ARG A 187 11.04 8.46 -13.09
CA ARG A 187 10.77 7.68 -11.86
C ARG A 187 9.43 8.04 -11.24
N GLY A 188 9.08 7.35 -10.16
CA GLY A 188 8.07 7.86 -9.21
C GLY A 188 8.67 8.95 -8.33
N ASP A 189 7.83 9.63 -7.56
CA ASP A 189 8.31 10.44 -6.44
C ASP A 189 9.05 9.59 -5.37
N GLY A 190 9.99 10.23 -4.69
CA GLY A 190 10.95 9.54 -3.82
C GLY A 190 11.76 8.44 -4.54
N GLY A 191 12.43 7.59 -3.76
CA GLY A 191 13.27 6.50 -4.27
C GLY A 191 14.74 6.62 -3.82
N ARG A 192 15.62 5.86 -4.48
CA ARG A 192 17.06 5.81 -4.17
C ARG A 192 17.84 6.65 -5.20
N GLU A 193 18.58 7.65 -4.74
CA GLU A 193 19.38 8.51 -5.63
C GLU A 193 20.62 7.83 -6.24
N TRP A 194 21.08 6.70 -5.67
CA TRP A 194 22.31 5.99 -6.03
C TRP A 194 22.59 5.88 -7.55
N LEU A 195 21.60 5.60 -8.39
CA LEU A 195 21.82 5.51 -9.85
C LEU A 195 22.13 6.88 -10.46
N ALA A 196 21.43 7.92 -10.01
CA ALA A 196 21.68 9.29 -10.44
C ALA A 196 23.05 9.78 -9.94
N ASP A 197 23.41 9.44 -8.69
CA ASP A 197 24.67 9.84 -8.09
C ASP A 197 25.86 9.13 -8.75
N ARG A 198 25.77 7.82 -9.02
CA ARG A 198 26.82 7.08 -9.76
C ARG A 198 27.01 7.60 -11.18
N LEU A 199 25.94 7.97 -11.88
CA LEU A 199 26.04 8.58 -13.20
C LEU A 199 26.65 9.99 -13.13
N ARG A 200 26.39 10.78 -12.07
CA ARG A 200 27.08 12.07 -11.82
C ARG A 200 28.56 11.89 -11.49
N GLU A 201 28.91 10.89 -10.69
CA GLU A 201 30.30 10.52 -10.40
C GLU A 201 31.06 10.08 -11.66
N ALA A 202 30.37 9.46 -12.63
CA ALA A 202 30.87 9.14 -13.97
C ALA A 202 30.83 10.33 -14.96
N GLY A 203 30.60 11.55 -14.48
CA GLY A 203 30.65 12.80 -15.27
C GLY A 203 29.36 13.21 -15.97
N ALA A 204 28.25 12.48 -15.83
CA ALA A 204 27.01 12.78 -16.54
C ALA A 204 26.17 13.89 -15.89
N GLU A 205 25.55 14.74 -16.73
CA GLU A 205 24.55 15.72 -16.29
C GLU A 205 23.19 15.04 -16.08
N VAL A 206 22.93 14.55 -14.86
CA VAL A 206 21.73 13.74 -14.56
C VAL A 206 20.54 14.57 -14.06
N GLU A 207 19.51 14.64 -14.90
CA GLU A 207 18.20 15.23 -14.62
C GLU A 207 17.20 14.15 -14.15
N THR A 208 16.65 14.29 -12.96
CA THR A 208 15.69 13.32 -12.36
C THR A 208 14.28 13.89 -12.35
N VAL A 209 13.29 13.17 -12.91
CA VAL A 209 11.91 13.64 -13.05
C VAL A 209 10.89 12.60 -12.57
N ALA A 210 9.89 13.04 -11.81
CA ALA A 210 8.78 12.20 -11.36
C ALA A 210 7.63 12.20 -12.39
N ALA A 211 7.21 11.02 -12.84
CA ALA A 211 6.07 10.81 -13.76
C ALA A 211 4.81 10.25 -13.06
N TYR A 212 4.96 9.81 -11.82
CA TYR A 212 3.88 9.36 -10.94
C TYR A 212 4.24 9.61 -9.48
N ARG A 213 3.24 9.53 -8.61
CA ARG A 213 3.42 9.42 -7.17
C ARG A 213 2.88 8.11 -6.63
N ARG A 214 3.47 7.61 -5.54
CA ARG A 214 2.85 6.52 -4.74
C ARG A 214 1.95 7.15 -3.69
N VAL A 215 0.75 6.63 -3.54
CA VAL A 215 -0.17 7.01 -2.45
C VAL A 215 -0.78 5.76 -1.83
N VAL A 216 -1.11 5.85 -0.54
CA VAL A 216 -2.03 4.91 0.11
C VAL A 216 -3.40 5.08 -0.55
N PRO A 217 -4.06 4.01 -1.04
CA PRO A 217 -5.43 4.11 -1.56
C PRO A 217 -6.44 4.22 -0.42
N ASP A 218 -7.54 4.92 -0.66
CA ASP A 218 -8.76 4.85 0.16
C ASP A 218 -9.68 3.74 -0.41
N PRO A 219 -9.82 2.58 0.27
CA PRO A 219 -10.67 1.50 -0.21
C PRO A 219 -12.15 1.82 0.04
N ALA A 220 -12.97 1.78 -1.02
CA ALA A 220 -14.41 2.04 -0.90
C ALA A 220 -15.09 1.15 0.18
N ILE A 221 -16.10 1.68 0.86
CA ILE A 221 -16.77 1.05 2.03
C ILE A 221 -17.17 -0.43 1.79
N GLY A 222 -17.63 -0.79 0.58
CA GLY A 222 -18.00 -2.17 0.23
C GLY A 222 -16.81 -3.15 0.14
N VAL A 223 -15.57 -2.64 0.05
CA VAL A 223 -14.32 -3.42 0.16
C VAL A 223 -14.01 -3.65 1.64
N TRP A 224 -14.06 -2.61 2.47
CA TRP A 224 -13.90 -2.74 3.93
C TRP A 224 -14.92 -3.70 4.55
N GLN A 225 -16.19 -3.65 4.13
CA GLN A 225 -17.22 -4.62 4.55
C GLN A 225 -16.81 -6.09 4.29
N GLN A 226 -16.08 -6.35 3.21
CA GLN A 226 -15.53 -7.68 2.93
C GLN A 226 -14.33 -8.00 3.84
N VAL A 227 -13.43 -7.03 4.09
CA VAL A 227 -12.31 -7.19 5.05
C VAL A 227 -12.82 -7.51 6.45
N HIS A 228 -13.81 -6.78 6.98
CA HIS A 228 -14.45 -7.08 8.26
C HIS A 228 -15.02 -8.52 8.29
N ALA A 229 -15.68 -8.96 7.22
CA ALA A 229 -16.21 -10.32 7.10
C ALA A 229 -15.12 -11.41 7.01
N LEU A 230 -13.94 -11.09 6.47
CA LEU A 230 -12.78 -11.99 6.49
C LEU A 230 -12.17 -12.08 7.91
N LEU A 231 -11.95 -10.95 8.58
CA LEU A 231 -11.40 -10.87 9.93
C LEU A 231 -12.34 -11.44 11.00
N ALA A 232 -13.65 -11.44 10.75
CA ALA A 232 -14.66 -12.14 11.56
C ALA A 232 -14.59 -13.69 11.50
N GLY A 233 -13.66 -14.26 10.72
CA GLY A 233 -13.33 -15.69 10.73
C GLY A 233 -13.56 -16.46 9.42
N ALA A 234 -13.86 -15.79 8.30
CA ALA A 234 -13.94 -16.47 7.01
C ALA A 234 -12.53 -16.86 6.50
N PRO A 235 -12.33 -18.04 5.87
CA PRO A 235 -11.00 -18.52 5.49
C PRO A 235 -10.31 -17.60 4.47
N HIS A 236 -9.15 -17.06 4.84
CA HIS A 236 -8.41 -16.12 3.99
C HIS A 236 -6.90 -16.12 4.19
N ALA A 237 -6.18 -15.46 3.28
CA ALA A 237 -4.78 -15.08 3.42
C ALA A 237 -4.50 -13.74 2.72
N TRP A 238 -3.51 -12.99 3.23
CA TRP A 238 -3.07 -11.71 2.66
C TRP A 238 -1.80 -11.91 1.83
N LEU A 239 -1.80 -11.50 0.56
CA LEU A 239 -0.60 -11.47 -0.27
C LEU A 239 -0.02 -10.05 -0.30
N VAL A 240 1.07 -9.83 0.43
CA VAL A 240 1.73 -8.52 0.51
C VAL A 240 3.09 -8.56 -0.21
N THR A 241 3.21 -7.77 -1.28
CA THR A 241 4.34 -7.87 -2.23
C THR A 241 5.40 -6.77 -2.10
N SER A 242 5.32 -5.90 -1.09
CA SER A 242 6.36 -4.91 -0.79
C SER A 242 6.37 -4.53 0.69
N SER A 243 7.54 -4.17 1.24
CA SER A 243 7.68 -3.63 2.60
C SER A 243 6.98 -2.29 2.79
N GLU A 244 6.69 -1.57 1.70
CA GLU A 244 5.87 -0.37 1.68
C GLU A 244 4.41 -0.74 1.93
N GLY A 245 3.86 -1.69 1.17
CA GLY A 245 2.51 -2.23 1.40
C GLY A 245 2.30 -2.73 2.84
N VAL A 246 3.28 -3.41 3.45
CA VAL A 246 3.17 -3.86 4.86
C VAL A 246 2.93 -2.69 5.83
N ARG A 247 3.52 -1.51 5.60
CA ARG A 247 3.29 -0.31 6.42
C ARG A 247 1.94 0.33 6.10
N ASN A 248 1.61 0.48 4.82
CA ASN A 248 0.34 1.04 4.38
C ASN A 248 -0.87 0.20 4.88
N LEU A 249 -0.69 -1.12 5.04
CA LEU A 249 -1.67 -2.02 5.67
C LEU A 249 -1.86 -1.73 7.16
N GLU A 250 -0.79 -1.38 7.88
CA GLU A 250 -0.88 -1.01 9.29
C GLU A 250 -1.53 0.36 9.48
N GLU A 251 -1.19 1.34 8.65
CA GLU A 251 -1.81 2.66 8.61
C GLU A 251 -3.32 2.56 8.36
N LEU A 252 -3.73 1.89 7.29
CA LEU A 252 -5.15 1.63 6.97
C LEU A 252 -5.86 0.78 8.03
N ALA A 253 -5.16 -0.16 8.68
CA ALA A 253 -5.73 -0.94 9.77
C ALA A 253 -6.00 -0.09 11.01
N HIS A 254 -5.12 0.87 11.34
CA HIS A 254 -5.34 1.79 12.46
C HIS A 254 -6.43 2.83 12.18
N GLU A 255 -6.68 3.18 10.91
CA GLU A 255 -7.75 4.10 10.52
C GLU A 255 -9.14 3.44 10.47
N HIS A 256 -9.23 2.20 9.95
CA HIS A 256 -10.52 1.58 9.61
C HIS A 256 -10.91 0.34 10.43
N LEU A 257 -10.01 -0.27 11.23
CA LEU A 257 -10.30 -1.50 11.98
C LEU A 257 -10.30 -1.27 13.50
N THR A 258 -11.14 -2.03 14.22
CA THR A 258 -11.09 -2.04 15.68
C THR A 258 -9.84 -2.77 16.20
N ALA A 259 -9.41 -2.47 17.43
CA ALA A 259 -8.24 -3.13 18.03
C ALA A 259 -8.32 -4.68 18.05
N GLY A 260 -9.52 -5.24 18.15
CA GLY A 260 -9.75 -6.69 18.04
C GLY A 260 -9.54 -7.22 16.62
N GLU A 261 -9.99 -6.50 15.60
CA GLU A 261 -9.79 -6.84 14.19
C GLU A 261 -8.34 -6.64 13.75
N ILE A 262 -7.64 -5.62 14.27
CA ILE A 262 -6.19 -5.45 14.10
C ILE A 262 -5.47 -6.69 14.64
N ALA A 263 -5.84 -7.20 15.82
CA ALA A 263 -5.25 -8.45 16.34
C ALA A 263 -5.55 -9.66 15.43
N GLN A 264 -6.78 -9.81 14.92
CA GLN A 264 -7.08 -10.86 13.92
C GLN A 264 -6.28 -10.71 12.63
N LEU A 265 -6.03 -9.47 12.17
CA LEU A 265 -5.21 -9.17 10.99
C LEU A 265 -3.74 -9.55 11.20
N LYS A 266 -3.16 -9.27 12.37
CA LYS A 266 -1.79 -9.70 12.71
C LYS A 266 -1.66 -11.23 12.76
N HIS A 267 -2.73 -11.93 13.17
CA HIS A 267 -2.83 -13.41 13.18
C HIS A 267 -3.33 -14.04 11.86
N ALA A 268 -3.61 -13.24 10.83
CA ALA A 268 -4.03 -13.73 9.53
C ALA A 268 -2.83 -14.31 8.74
N PRO A 269 -3.00 -15.39 7.96
CA PRO A 269 -1.91 -15.92 7.14
C PRO A 269 -1.44 -14.89 6.11
N LEU A 270 -0.18 -14.48 6.18
CA LEU A 270 0.43 -13.50 5.27
C LEU A 270 1.46 -14.18 4.37
N VAL A 271 1.32 -14.04 3.04
CA VAL A 271 2.28 -14.52 2.05
C VAL A 271 3.10 -13.35 1.52
N ALA A 272 4.42 -13.51 1.52
CA ALA A 272 5.37 -12.50 1.05
C ALA A 272 6.39 -13.10 0.08
N PRO A 273 6.70 -12.47 -1.07
CA PRO A 273 7.63 -13.03 -2.06
C PRO A 273 9.11 -12.88 -1.69
N HIS A 274 9.46 -12.11 -0.66
CA HIS A 274 10.86 -11.79 -0.33
C HIS A 274 11.08 -11.68 1.20
N PRO A 275 12.20 -12.20 1.76
CA PRO A 275 12.48 -12.18 3.20
C PRO A 275 12.34 -10.81 3.86
N ARG A 276 12.88 -9.74 3.25
CA ARG A 276 12.75 -8.35 3.73
C ARG A 276 11.30 -7.88 3.97
N ILE A 277 10.35 -8.39 3.21
CA ILE A 277 8.92 -8.06 3.38
C ILE A 277 8.39 -8.78 4.62
N ALA A 278 8.73 -10.06 4.79
CA ALA A 278 8.41 -10.83 5.99
C ALA A 278 9.10 -10.30 7.26
N GLU A 279 10.32 -9.78 7.16
CA GLU A 279 11.01 -9.06 8.25
C GLU A 279 10.27 -7.77 8.61
N THR A 280 9.78 -7.02 7.63
CA THR A 280 8.95 -5.83 7.87
C THR A 280 7.66 -6.23 8.59
N ALA A 281 6.99 -7.30 8.13
CA ALA A 281 5.74 -7.78 8.75
C ALA A 281 5.95 -8.30 10.18
N ARG A 282 7.04 -9.04 10.46
CA ARG A 282 7.41 -9.45 11.82
C ARG A 282 7.71 -8.26 12.72
N GLY A 283 8.41 -7.24 12.20
CA GLY A 283 8.68 -5.99 12.93
C GLY A 283 7.41 -5.21 13.30
N LEU A 284 6.35 -5.36 12.50
CA LEU A 284 5.01 -4.83 12.76
C LEU A 284 4.06 -5.88 13.39
N GLY A 285 4.59 -6.91 14.04
CA GLY A 285 3.81 -7.83 14.87
C GLY A 285 2.95 -8.88 14.14
N PHE A 286 3.05 -9.03 12.82
CA PHE A 286 2.43 -10.17 12.12
C PHE A 286 3.19 -11.47 12.44
N ASP A 287 2.49 -12.54 12.82
CA ASP A 287 3.12 -13.80 13.26
C ASP A 287 3.11 -14.91 12.20
N ARG A 288 2.01 -15.09 11.47
CA ARG A 288 1.78 -16.22 10.54
C ARG A 288 2.22 -15.91 9.11
N ILE A 289 3.50 -15.59 8.94
CA ILE A 289 4.08 -15.19 7.65
C ILE A 289 4.75 -16.36 6.93
N THR A 290 4.40 -16.57 5.66
CA THR A 290 5.03 -17.54 4.74
C THR A 290 5.79 -16.81 3.63
N VAL A 291 7.05 -17.19 3.39
CA VAL A 291 7.83 -16.65 2.26
C VAL A 291 7.67 -17.58 1.05
N SER A 292 7.09 -17.09 -0.05
CA SER A 292 6.88 -17.88 -1.28
C SER A 292 8.08 -17.90 -2.22
N GLY A 293 8.97 -16.90 -2.12
CA GLY A 293 9.89 -16.55 -3.19
C GLY A 293 9.20 -15.74 -4.31
N ALA A 294 10.00 -15.27 -5.26
CA ALA A 294 9.56 -14.46 -6.40
C ALA A 294 8.94 -15.32 -7.54
N GLY A 295 8.17 -14.65 -8.41
CA GLY A 295 7.38 -15.28 -9.47
C GLY A 295 5.94 -15.57 -9.03
N ASP A 296 4.98 -15.36 -9.94
CA ASP A 296 3.56 -15.56 -9.64
C ASP A 296 3.26 -17.04 -9.43
N GLU A 297 3.97 -17.93 -10.13
CA GLU A 297 3.84 -19.38 -10.05
C GLU A 297 4.10 -19.89 -8.63
N ARG A 298 5.16 -19.39 -7.98
CA ARG A 298 5.54 -19.73 -6.59
C ARG A 298 4.51 -19.17 -5.60
N ILE A 299 4.09 -17.92 -5.80
CA ILE A 299 3.03 -17.27 -4.99
C ILE A 299 1.73 -18.09 -5.04
N VAL A 300 1.25 -18.43 -6.24
CA VAL A 300 0.01 -19.21 -6.43
C VAL A 300 0.16 -20.61 -5.83
N GLN A 301 1.34 -21.25 -5.93
CA GLN A 301 1.61 -22.53 -5.26
C GLN A 301 1.48 -22.42 -3.73
N THR A 302 2.11 -21.42 -3.09
CA THR A 302 2.00 -21.19 -1.65
C THR A 302 0.55 -20.94 -1.22
N LEU A 303 -0.18 -20.07 -1.94
CA LEU A 303 -1.58 -19.76 -1.64
C LEU A 303 -2.51 -20.97 -1.86
N SER A 304 -2.21 -21.83 -2.84
CA SER A 304 -2.94 -23.08 -3.05
C SER A 304 -2.75 -24.07 -1.91
N GLY A 305 -1.53 -24.13 -1.33
CA GLY A 305 -1.25 -24.92 -0.13
C GLY A 305 -2.08 -24.46 1.06
N LEU A 306 -2.06 -23.15 1.36
CA LEU A 306 -2.86 -22.54 2.44
C LEU A 306 -4.36 -22.78 2.25
N ALA A 307 -4.89 -22.60 1.04
CA ALA A 307 -6.28 -22.89 0.71
C ALA A 307 -6.63 -24.37 0.96
N SER A 308 -5.74 -25.29 0.58
CA SER A 308 -5.93 -26.73 0.77
C SER A 308 -5.93 -27.14 2.24
N SER A 309 -5.04 -26.56 3.05
CA SER A 309 -5.02 -26.77 4.51
C SER A 309 -6.24 -26.20 5.21
N ALA A 310 -6.78 -25.06 4.75
CA ALA A 310 -7.97 -24.43 5.33
C ALA A 310 -9.29 -25.18 5.07
N VAL A 311 -9.31 -26.13 4.14
CA VAL A 311 -10.51 -26.92 3.76
C VAL A 311 -10.56 -28.29 4.47
N GLN A 312 -9.49 -28.76 5.11
CA GLN A 312 -9.52 -30.04 5.83
C GLN A 312 -10.20 -29.89 7.20
N PRO A 313 -11.28 -30.65 7.50
CA PRO A 313 -11.87 -30.65 8.82
C PRO A 313 -10.97 -31.37 9.83
N VAL A 314 -10.79 -30.79 11.01
CA VAL A 314 -10.01 -31.38 12.10
C VAL A 314 -10.68 -32.68 12.58
N GLN A 315 -10.02 -33.82 12.37
CA GLN A 315 -10.47 -35.11 12.88
C GLN A 315 -10.15 -35.22 14.38
N ASN A 316 -11.10 -34.84 15.22
CA ASN A 316 -11.04 -35.10 16.66
C ASN A 316 -11.27 -36.61 16.95
N PRO A 317 -10.51 -37.24 17.86
CA PRO A 317 -10.80 -38.58 18.36
C PRO A 317 -12.12 -38.61 19.18
N PRO A 318 -12.76 -39.78 19.33
CA PRO A 318 -14.12 -39.89 19.84
C PRO A 318 -14.28 -39.51 21.31
N ALA A 319 -15.42 -38.91 21.65
CA ALA A 319 -15.73 -38.43 22.99
C ALA A 319 -16.18 -39.53 23.95
N HIS A 320 -15.82 -39.38 25.24
CA HIS A 320 -16.46 -40.10 26.34
C HIS A 320 -17.63 -39.29 26.93
N ALA A 321 -18.71 -40.01 27.24
CA ALA A 321 -19.86 -39.62 28.05
C ALA A 321 -20.21 -40.83 28.95
N PRO A 322 -21.11 -40.75 29.96
CA PRO A 322 -21.97 -39.62 30.32
C PRO A 322 -21.98 -39.27 31.83
N ALA A 323 -22.76 -38.24 32.20
CA ALA A 323 -23.39 -38.09 33.52
C ALA A 323 -24.70 -37.29 33.40
N HIS A 324 -25.70 -37.57 34.24
CA HIS A 324 -27.04 -36.96 34.21
C HIS A 324 -27.40 -36.29 35.56
N SER A 325 -28.58 -35.63 35.59
CA SER A 325 -29.24 -35.01 36.75
C SER A 325 -28.74 -33.60 37.13
N ARG A 326 -29.58 -32.71 37.67
CA ARG A 326 -30.93 -32.91 38.25
C ARG A 326 -31.93 -31.81 37.84
N MET A 327 -33.20 -32.17 37.84
CA MET A 327 -34.37 -31.34 37.49
C MET A 327 -35.15 -30.92 38.75
N THR A 328 -35.84 -29.78 38.71
CA THR A 328 -36.92 -29.41 39.64
C THR A 328 -37.98 -28.58 38.92
N ASP A 329 -39.17 -29.15 38.75
CA ASP A 329 -40.34 -28.46 38.19
C ASP A 329 -41.07 -27.62 39.26
N SER A 330 -41.82 -26.60 38.83
CA SER A 330 -43.28 -26.46 39.09
C SER A 330 -43.78 -25.04 38.83
N ASN A 331 -44.57 -24.85 37.76
CA ASN A 331 -46.03 -24.70 37.92
C ASN A 331 -46.75 -24.59 36.57
N ASN A 332 -47.96 -25.13 36.51
CA ASN A 332 -48.91 -24.98 35.42
C ASN A 332 -50.33 -24.92 35.98
N ALA A 333 -51.18 -24.04 35.46
CA ALA A 333 -52.60 -23.98 35.76
C ALA A 333 -53.35 -23.53 34.49
N SER A 334 -54.00 -24.49 33.83
CA SER A 334 -54.76 -24.31 32.59
C SER A 334 -56.21 -23.87 32.83
N ASN A 335 -56.85 -23.26 31.83
CA ASN A 335 -58.24 -23.58 31.48
C ASN A 335 -58.65 -23.12 30.06
N THR A 336 -59.46 -23.96 29.42
CA THR A 336 -60.14 -23.80 28.11
C THR A 336 -61.47 -24.60 28.21
N PRO A 337 -62.55 -24.35 27.42
CA PRO A 337 -62.54 -24.60 25.96
C PRO A 337 -63.48 -23.75 25.05
N THR A 338 -63.25 -23.92 23.73
CA THR A 338 -64.14 -24.05 22.54
C THR A 338 -65.68 -24.13 22.79
N PRO A 339 -66.60 -23.78 21.83
CA PRO A 339 -66.59 -24.17 20.39
C PRO A 339 -67.20 -23.10 19.38
N PRO A 340 -67.91 -23.43 18.26
CA PRO A 340 -67.37 -23.79 16.93
C PRO A 340 -67.87 -22.88 15.75
N ALA A 341 -68.10 -23.42 14.54
CA ALA A 341 -68.14 -22.69 13.25
C ALA A 341 -69.42 -22.86 12.39
N ALA A 342 -69.46 -22.16 11.21
CA ALA A 342 -70.32 -22.37 10.01
C ALA A 342 -71.81 -21.89 10.09
N PRO A 343 -72.62 -21.86 8.99
CA PRO A 343 -72.35 -21.47 7.57
C PRO A 343 -73.48 -20.62 6.88
N SER A 344 -73.26 -20.25 5.60
CA SER A 344 -74.17 -20.13 4.43
C SER A 344 -75.63 -19.59 4.49
N GLY A 345 -75.97 -18.72 3.50
CA GLY A 345 -77.33 -18.38 3.03
C GLY A 345 -77.36 -16.96 2.40
N ALA A 346 -77.72 -16.67 1.14
CA ALA A 346 -78.69 -17.18 0.16
C ALA A 346 -80.14 -16.66 0.34
N SER A 347 -80.52 -15.72 -0.55
CA SER A 347 -81.84 -15.21 -0.99
C SER A 347 -83.15 -15.57 -0.24
N PRO A 348 -84.11 -14.63 -0.23
CA PRO A 348 -85.32 -14.90 -1.02
C PRO A 348 -85.86 -13.70 -1.84
N ARG A 349 -86.88 -13.96 -2.67
CA ARG A 349 -87.69 -12.96 -3.39
C ARG A 349 -89.11 -12.85 -2.79
N SER A 350 -89.74 -11.69 -3.07
CA SER A 350 -91.18 -11.51 -3.39
C SER A 350 -92.25 -11.22 -2.32
N SER A 351 -93.18 -10.34 -2.76
CA SER A 351 -94.62 -10.22 -2.44
C SER A 351 -95.09 -9.40 -1.22
N GLY A 352 -96.25 -8.72 -1.42
CA GLY A 352 -97.00 -7.91 -0.43
C GLY A 352 -96.70 -6.40 -0.49
N SER A 353 -97.50 -5.48 -1.05
CA SER A 353 -98.91 -5.05 -0.78
C SER A 353 -99.07 -4.26 0.54
N ARG A 354 -99.67 -3.05 0.61
CA ARG A 354 -100.42 -2.26 -0.41
C ARG A 354 -100.68 -0.80 0.07
N GLU A 355 -101.23 -0.01 -0.88
CA GLU A 355 -102.18 1.14 -0.73
C GLU A 355 -101.65 2.52 -0.28
N SER A 356 -102.15 3.67 -0.79
CA SER A 356 -103.19 4.01 -1.81
C SER A 356 -102.85 5.39 -2.46
N ALA A 357 -103.18 5.81 -3.70
CA ALA A 357 -104.24 5.50 -4.72
C ALA A 357 -105.62 6.18 -4.49
N PRO A 358 -106.49 6.39 -5.51
CA PRO A 358 -106.36 6.40 -7.00
C PRO A 358 -106.57 7.88 -7.50
N PRO A 359 -107.41 8.31 -8.49
CA PRO A 359 -107.93 7.80 -9.80
C PRO A 359 -107.04 8.26 -11.02
N LEU A 360 -107.24 7.99 -12.33
CA LEU A 360 -108.30 7.51 -13.27
C LEU A 360 -109.16 8.62 -13.99
N THR A 361 -109.62 8.53 -15.26
CA THR A 361 -108.96 8.28 -16.60
C THR A 361 -109.94 8.65 -17.78
N PRO A 362 -110.34 7.85 -18.83
CA PRO A 362 -110.70 8.38 -20.19
C PRO A 362 -112.20 8.11 -20.59
N PRO A 363 -112.74 8.34 -21.83
CA PRO A 363 -112.41 7.61 -23.10
C PRO A 363 -112.54 8.45 -24.43
N PRO A 364 -112.33 7.86 -25.64
CA PRO A 364 -112.47 8.54 -26.96
C PRO A 364 -113.63 8.00 -27.86
N GLY A 365 -113.90 8.60 -29.04
CA GLY A 365 -114.73 7.98 -30.09
C GLY A 365 -115.20 8.87 -31.28
N VAL A 366 -115.36 8.25 -32.46
CA VAL A 366 -116.11 8.71 -33.68
C VAL A 366 -117.37 7.83 -33.82
N PRO A 367 -118.51 8.20 -34.49
CA PRO A 367 -118.61 8.28 -35.98
C PRO A 367 -119.81 9.09 -36.62
N TYR A 368 -119.86 9.16 -37.98
CA TYR A 368 -121.00 9.57 -38.87
C TYR A 368 -121.63 10.97 -38.66
N GLY A 369 -122.42 11.59 -39.58
CA GLY A 369 -122.79 11.30 -40.97
C GLY A 369 -123.65 12.44 -41.61
N ASN A 370 -123.76 12.46 -42.95
CA ASN A 370 -124.54 13.33 -43.89
C ASN A 370 -125.63 14.31 -43.38
N GLU A 371 -125.76 15.49 -44.05
CA GLU A 371 -126.90 15.87 -44.94
C GLU A 371 -126.70 17.27 -45.61
N ARG A 372 -127.69 17.80 -46.37
CA ARG A 372 -127.52 18.87 -47.39
C ARG A 372 -128.52 20.04 -47.33
N ALA A 373 -128.08 21.29 -47.60
CA ALA A 373 -128.81 22.36 -48.30
C ALA A 373 -127.82 23.49 -48.72
N ARG A 374 -127.68 24.02 -49.95
CA ARG A 374 -128.58 24.54 -51.02
C ARG A 374 -128.87 26.07 -50.96
N ARG A 375 -128.21 26.79 -51.89
CA ARG A 375 -128.62 28.02 -52.61
C ARG A 375 -128.88 29.34 -51.85
N GLY A 376 -128.18 30.38 -52.31
CA GLY A 376 -128.51 31.81 -52.19
C GLY A 376 -127.48 32.61 -53.00
N ALA A 377 -127.89 33.58 -53.83
CA ALA A 377 -126.98 34.25 -54.79
C ALA A 377 -127.00 35.77 -54.64
N GLY A 378 -125.84 36.42 -54.80
CA GLY A 378 -125.74 37.88 -54.82
C GLY A 378 -124.31 38.44 -54.98
N GLY A 379 -124.01 39.01 -56.15
CA GLY A 379 -122.99 40.07 -56.33
C GLY A 379 -121.48 39.67 -56.27
N PRO A 380 -120.80 39.43 -57.41
CA PRO A 380 -119.37 39.11 -57.43
C PRO A 380 -118.41 40.30 -57.19
N LEU A 381 -118.91 41.55 -57.15
CA LEU A 381 -118.06 42.75 -57.16
C LEU A 381 -117.35 43.06 -55.83
N LEU A 382 -117.96 42.76 -54.67
CA LEU A 382 -117.35 43.05 -53.36
C LEU A 382 -116.12 42.19 -53.06
N TRP A 383 -116.08 40.95 -53.58
CA TRP A 383 -114.98 40.02 -53.33
C TRP A 383 -113.65 40.48 -53.92
N VAL A 384 -113.65 41.11 -55.10
CA VAL A 384 -112.42 41.54 -55.79
C VAL A 384 -111.67 42.62 -54.99
N VAL A 385 -112.40 43.59 -54.45
CA VAL A 385 -111.83 44.67 -53.63
C VAL A 385 -111.26 44.12 -52.31
N LEU A 386 -112.01 43.24 -51.64
CA LEU A 386 -111.58 42.63 -50.37
C LEU A 386 -110.33 41.75 -50.54
N VAL A 387 -110.23 41.00 -51.65
CA VAL A 387 -109.04 40.22 -51.99
C VAL A 387 -107.82 41.12 -52.28
N LEU A 388 -108.00 42.24 -53.00
CA LEU A 388 -106.92 43.18 -53.27
C LEU A 388 -106.39 43.86 -51.99
N VAL A 389 -107.27 44.28 -51.09
CA VAL A 389 -106.87 44.85 -49.79
C VAL A 389 -106.18 43.81 -48.91
N ALA A 390 -106.68 42.56 -48.88
CA ALA A 390 -106.03 41.48 -48.15
C ALA A 390 -104.63 41.15 -48.70
N ALA A 391 -104.47 41.14 -50.03
CA ALA A 391 -103.17 40.91 -50.67
C ALA A 391 -102.18 42.06 -50.41
N ALA A 392 -102.63 43.32 -50.47
CA ALA A 392 -101.80 44.49 -50.14
C ALA A 392 -101.37 44.51 -48.67
N SER A 393 -102.30 44.26 -47.74
CA SER A 393 -101.99 44.15 -46.30
C SER A 393 -101.06 42.97 -46.00
N GLY A 394 -101.27 41.81 -46.63
CA GLY A 394 -100.41 40.63 -46.46
C GLY A 394 -98.98 40.83 -46.97
N THR A 395 -98.84 41.42 -48.16
CA THR A 395 -97.51 41.74 -48.73
C THR A 395 -96.79 42.86 -47.97
N GLY A 396 -97.51 43.90 -47.53
CA GLY A 396 -96.98 44.94 -46.65
C GLY A 396 -96.49 44.38 -45.31
N GLY A 397 -97.31 43.54 -44.67
CA GLY A 397 -96.95 42.86 -43.42
C GLY A 397 -95.74 41.94 -43.56
N TYR A 398 -95.68 41.14 -44.62
CA TYR A 398 -94.56 40.25 -44.92
C TYR A 398 -93.24 41.02 -45.13
N LEU A 399 -93.27 42.12 -45.89
CA LEU A 399 -92.11 42.98 -46.11
C LEU A 399 -91.65 43.69 -44.83
N LEU A 400 -92.57 44.08 -43.95
CA LEU A 400 -92.24 44.70 -42.66
C LEU A 400 -91.64 43.68 -41.68
N ASN A 401 -92.24 42.47 -41.58
CA ASN A 401 -91.70 41.38 -40.76
C ASN A 401 -90.26 41.06 -41.18
N ARG A 402 -90.03 40.87 -42.48
CA ARG A 402 -88.71 40.56 -43.04
C ARG A 402 -87.65 41.62 -42.75
N LYS A 403 -88.04 42.90 -42.60
CA LYS A 403 -87.15 43.97 -42.13
C LYS A 403 -86.86 43.90 -40.63
N ILE A 404 -87.84 43.53 -39.82
CA ILE A 404 -87.69 43.33 -38.37
C ILE A 404 -86.77 42.12 -38.11
N ASP A 405 -86.96 41.01 -38.84
CA ASP A 405 -86.10 39.83 -38.78
C ASP A 405 -84.63 40.17 -39.08
N GLN A 406 -84.39 40.95 -40.15
CA GLN A 406 -83.06 41.42 -40.54
C GLN A 406 -82.43 42.35 -39.50
N ALA A 407 -83.20 43.26 -38.90
CA ALA A 407 -82.72 44.14 -37.83
C ALA A 407 -82.37 43.35 -36.56
N GLY A 408 -83.20 42.38 -36.18
CA GLY A 408 -82.94 41.46 -35.06
C GLY A 408 -81.66 40.65 -35.26
N GLN A 409 -81.44 40.09 -36.46
CA GLN A 409 -80.21 39.38 -36.79
C GLN A 409 -78.95 40.27 -36.69
N GLN A 410 -79.03 41.54 -37.11
CA GLN A 410 -77.91 42.48 -36.97
C GLN A 410 -77.60 42.84 -35.51
N LEU A 411 -78.63 42.94 -34.65
CA LEU A 411 -78.46 43.15 -33.22
C LEU A 411 -77.78 41.94 -32.55
N VAL A 412 -78.28 40.72 -32.81
CA VAL A 412 -77.68 39.48 -32.29
C VAL A 412 -76.23 39.32 -32.74
N ALA A 413 -75.92 39.56 -34.01
CA ALA A 413 -74.56 39.48 -34.52
C ALA A 413 -73.60 40.50 -33.87
N ARG A 414 -74.06 41.73 -33.60
CA ARG A 414 -73.28 42.74 -32.87
C ARG A 414 -73.06 42.35 -31.42
N GLN A 415 -74.06 41.77 -30.75
CA GLN A 415 -73.92 41.33 -29.37
C GLN A 415 -72.95 40.15 -29.25
N GLN A 416 -73.07 39.13 -30.12
CA GLN A 416 -72.11 38.03 -30.19
C GLN A 416 -70.67 38.50 -30.44
N ALA A 417 -70.48 39.54 -31.27
CA ALA A 417 -69.16 40.12 -31.50
C ALA A 417 -68.60 40.83 -30.24
N ALA A 418 -69.45 41.51 -29.46
CA ALA A 418 -69.04 42.12 -28.19
C ALA A 418 -68.73 41.04 -27.12
N ASP A 419 -69.58 40.01 -27.00
CA ASP A 419 -69.36 38.90 -26.08
C ASP A 419 -68.04 38.17 -26.39
N ALA A 420 -67.76 37.91 -27.67
CA ALA A 420 -66.48 37.34 -28.13
C ALA A 420 -65.28 38.23 -27.79
N GLN A 421 -65.40 39.55 -27.89
CA GLN A 421 -64.34 40.47 -27.43
C GLN A 421 -64.12 40.39 -25.91
N THR A 422 -65.20 40.38 -25.09
CA THR A 422 -65.02 40.25 -23.63
C THR A 422 -64.42 38.91 -23.22
N ALA A 423 -64.74 37.82 -23.92
CA ALA A 423 -64.11 36.53 -23.72
C ALA A 423 -62.61 36.55 -24.06
N GLN A 424 -62.22 37.19 -25.17
CA GLN A 424 -60.80 37.36 -25.53
C GLN A 424 -60.03 38.24 -24.53
N LEU A 425 -60.66 39.29 -23.97
CA LEU A 425 -60.03 40.07 -22.90
C LEU A 425 -59.83 39.22 -21.64
N ARG A 426 -60.83 38.46 -21.18
CA ARG A 426 -60.72 37.59 -20.01
C ARG A 426 -59.59 36.56 -20.16
N ALA A 427 -59.55 35.84 -21.28
CA ALA A 427 -58.50 34.86 -21.57
C ALA A 427 -57.10 35.50 -21.57
N ARG A 428 -56.95 36.73 -22.09
CA ARG A 428 -55.67 37.47 -22.02
C ARG A 428 -55.32 37.88 -20.59
N THR A 429 -56.28 38.34 -19.78
CA THR A 429 -56.02 38.70 -18.38
C THR A 429 -55.63 37.49 -17.54
N GLU A 430 -56.26 36.34 -17.74
CA GLU A 430 -55.91 35.06 -17.11
C GLU A 430 -54.50 34.61 -17.53
N GLN A 431 -54.18 34.70 -18.83
CA GLN A 431 -52.83 34.41 -19.34
C GLN A 431 -51.77 35.33 -18.73
N THR A 432 -52.03 36.64 -18.58
CA THR A 432 -51.08 37.56 -17.92
C THR A 432 -50.93 37.26 -16.42
N LEU A 433 -52.02 36.89 -15.72
CA LEU A 433 -51.98 36.56 -14.31
C LEU A 433 -51.14 35.29 -14.05
N ALA A 434 -51.35 34.25 -14.86
CA ALA A 434 -50.54 33.02 -14.81
C ALA A 434 -49.07 33.30 -15.15
N GLY A 435 -48.79 34.21 -16.11
CA GLY A 435 -47.43 34.65 -16.43
C GLY A 435 -46.73 35.34 -15.25
N VAL A 436 -47.42 36.23 -14.54
CA VAL A 436 -46.89 36.91 -13.34
C VAL A 436 -46.58 35.89 -12.23
N GLN A 437 -47.51 34.99 -11.92
CA GLN A 437 -47.31 33.94 -10.91
C GLN A 437 -46.13 33.01 -11.26
N ALA A 438 -45.95 32.66 -12.54
CA ALA A 438 -44.78 31.92 -13.00
C ALA A 438 -43.48 32.70 -12.74
N THR A 439 -43.42 34.00 -13.08
CA THR A 439 -42.22 34.82 -12.82
C THR A 439 -41.92 35.00 -11.33
N GLU A 440 -42.94 35.13 -10.47
CA GLU A 440 -42.80 35.21 -9.01
C GLU A 440 -42.22 33.90 -8.43
N SER A 441 -42.65 32.74 -8.94
CA SER A 441 -42.06 31.44 -8.58
C SER A 441 -40.61 31.29 -9.04
N HIS A 442 -40.22 31.89 -10.17
CA HIS A 442 -38.84 31.89 -10.64
C HIS A 442 -37.94 32.84 -9.83
N ILE A 443 -38.45 34.00 -9.39
CA ILE A 443 -37.71 34.94 -8.52
C ILE A 443 -37.39 34.26 -7.18
N SER A 444 -38.39 33.70 -6.50
CA SER A 444 -38.20 32.99 -5.22
C SER A 444 -37.28 31.76 -5.34
N GLN A 445 -37.29 31.05 -6.47
CA GLN A 445 -36.31 29.98 -6.75
C GLN A 445 -34.87 30.52 -6.92
N LEU A 446 -34.69 31.71 -7.50
CA LEU A 446 -33.37 32.33 -7.66
C LEU A 446 -32.85 32.91 -6.34
N GLU A 447 -33.72 33.51 -5.52
CA GLU A 447 -33.40 33.97 -4.17
C GLU A 447 -33.01 32.81 -3.24
N GLY A 448 -33.74 31.70 -3.30
CA GLY A 448 -33.37 30.45 -2.61
C GLY A 448 -31.98 29.97 -3.02
N ARG A 449 -31.73 29.79 -4.34
CA ARG A 449 -30.42 29.36 -4.86
C ARG A 449 -29.28 30.32 -4.50
N LEU A 450 -29.52 31.63 -4.45
CA LEU A 450 -28.52 32.60 -4.02
C LEU A 450 -28.19 32.43 -2.52
N THR A 451 -29.21 32.18 -1.70
CA THR A 451 -29.05 31.92 -0.26
C THR A 451 -28.31 30.60 -0.01
N ASP A 452 -28.63 29.55 -0.76
CA ASP A 452 -27.92 28.25 -0.72
C ASP A 452 -26.44 28.40 -1.15
N ALA A 453 -26.18 29.18 -2.20
CA ALA A 453 -24.82 29.46 -2.68
C ALA A 453 -24.00 30.27 -1.67
N GLN A 454 -24.62 31.25 -1.00
CA GLN A 454 -23.97 32.05 0.04
C GLN A 454 -23.69 31.22 1.30
N THR A 455 -24.64 30.37 1.71
CA THR A 455 -24.50 29.48 2.87
C THR A 455 -23.42 28.41 2.64
N SER A 456 -23.38 27.81 1.44
CA SER A 456 -22.34 26.84 1.07
C SER A 456 -20.94 27.47 0.96
N GLN A 457 -20.80 28.73 0.51
CA GLN A 457 -19.52 29.44 0.59
C GLN A 457 -19.05 29.66 2.04
N GLN A 458 -19.96 30.01 2.96
CA GLN A 458 -19.62 30.16 4.38
C GLN A 458 -19.19 28.84 5.03
N ALA A 459 -19.92 27.75 4.75
CA ALA A 459 -19.55 26.42 5.23
C ALA A 459 -18.18 25.96 4.68
N LEU A 460 -17.90 26.22 3.40
CA LEU A 460 -16.61 25.91 2.78
C LEU A 460 -15.46 26.71 3.41
N ALA A 461 -15.68 27.99 3.71
CA ALA A 461 -14.69 28.85 4.38
C ALA A 461 -14.39 28.39 5.82
N GLN A 462 -15.40 27.92 6.56
CA GLN A 462 -15.22 27.30 7.88
C GLN A 462 -14.41 26.00 7.77
N GLN A 463 -14.77 25.11 6.84
CA GLN A 463 -14.02 23.86 6.59
C GLN A 463 -12.55 24.12 6.26
N TYR A 464 -12.23 25.14 5.45
CA TYR A 464 -10.84 25.51 5.18
C TYR A 464 -10.08 26.02 6.42
N ALA A 465 -10.74 26.79 7.30
CA ALA A 465 -10.14 27.26 8.53
C ALA A 465 -9.87 26.12 9.52
N ASP A 466 -10.82 25.19 9.68
CA ASP A 466 -10.68 24.02 10.54
C ASP A 466 -9.63 23.04 10.00
N LEU A 467 -9.54 22.83 8.68
CA LEU A 467 -8.46 22.04 8.07
C LEU A 467 -7.08 22.68 8.29
N ALA A 468 -6.97 24.01 8.16
CA ALA A 468 -5.72 24.71 8.37
C ALA A 468 -5.24 24.59 9.83
N LYS A 469 -6.14 24.79 10.80
CA LYS A 469 -5.84 24.57 12.23
C LYS A 469 -5.44 23.12 12.49
N THR A 470 -6.26 22.17 12.06
CA THR A 470 -6.02 20.72 12.29
C THR A 470 -4.68 20.27 11.71
N ARG A 471 -4.27 20.82 10.55
CA ARG A 471 -2.97 20.56 9.94
C ARG A 471 -1.81 21.10 10.78
N ASP A 472 -1.87 22.35 11.24
CA ASP A 472 -0.80 22.92 12.09
C ASP A 472 -0.69 22.14 13.41
N ASP A 473 -1.83 21.88 14.08
CA ASP A 473 -1.89 21.09 15.32
C ASP A 473 -1.31 19.68 15.13
N TRP A 474 -1.62 19.01 14.01
CA TRP A 474 -1.06 17.70 13.64
C TRP A 474 0.45 17.75 13.40
N THR A 475 0.96 18.74 12.65
CA THR A 475 2.42 18.86 12.42
C THR A 475 3.20 19.12 13.71
N LEU A 476 2.64 19.90 14.65
CA LEU A 476 3.25 20.12 15.97
C LEU A 476 3.18 18.86 16.85
N ALA A 477 2.12 18.05 16.74
CA ALA A 477 2.02 16.77 17.42
C ALA A 477 3.04 15.74 16.88
N GLU A 478 3.17 15.63 15.56
CA GLU A 478 4.15 14.75 14.90
C GLU A 478 5.59 15.13 15.26
N VAL A 479 5.93 16.42 15.19
CA VAL A 479 7.24 16.95 15.60
C VAL A 479 7.51 16.69 17.08
N GLY A 480 6.49 16.80 17.94
CA GLY A 480 6.58 16.42 19.36
C GLY A 480 6.92 14.95 19.56
N GLN A 481 6.31 14.05 18.78
CA GLN A 481 6.62 12.62 18.82
C GLN A 481 8.05 12.35 18.35
N MET A 482 8.50 12.99 17.25
CA MET A 482 9.86 12.84 16.74
C MET A 482 10.91 13.28 17.77
N LEU A 483 10.70 14.38 18.47
CA LEU A 483 11.60 14.86 19.52
C LEU A 483 11.58 13.98 20.78
N SER A 484 10.42 13.42 21.14
CA SER A 484 10.32 12.44 22.24
C SER A 484 11.11 11.18 21.92
N SER A 485 10.88 10.58 20.74
CA SER A 485 11.63 9.40 20.29
C SER A 485 13.12 9.68 20.06
N ALA A 486 13.50 10.89 19.63
CA ALA A 486 14.90 11.30 19.55
C ALA A 486 15.57 11.38 20.93
N SER A 487 14.85 11.86 21.96
CA SER A 487 15.35 11.93 23.33
C SER A 487 15.51 10.55 23.95
N GLU A 488 14.50 9.69 23.76
CA GLU A 488 14.53 8.29 24.20
C GLU A 488 15.66 7.51 23.50
N GLN A 489 15.81 7.64 22.17
CA GLN A 489 16.93 7.03 21.45
C GLN A 489 18.29 7.61 21.87
N LEU A 490 18.39 8.90 22.16
CA LEU A 490 19.63 9.51 22.65
C LEU A 490 20.01 8.99 24.04
N GLN A 491 19.03 8.78 24.92
CA GLN A 491 19.25 8.21 26.26
C GLN A 491 19.57 6.70 26.21
N LEU A 492 18.85 5.93 25.39
CA LEU A 492 19.02 4.46 25.30
C LEU A 492 20.22 4.03 24.45
N THR A 493 20.56 4.78 23.40
CA THR A 493 21.61 4.37 22.42
C THR A 493 22.82 5.31 22.39
N GLY A 494 22.74 6.51 22.99
CA GLY A 494 23.78 7.53 22.94
C GLY A 494 24.15 7.98 21.51
N ASN A 495 23.29 7.74 20.52
CA ASN A 495 23.56 8.03 19.12
C ASN A 495 23.24 9.50 18.78
N THR A 496 24.21 10.37 19.00
CA THR A 496 24.12 11.81 18.69
C THR A 496 23.84 12.10 17.22
N GLN A 497 24.29 11.25 16.27
CA GLN A 497 23.98 11.42 14.85
C GLN A 497 22.51 11.13 14.54
N LEU A 498 21.93 10.08 15.11
CA LEU A 498 20.52 9.73 14.91
C LEU A 498 19.59 10.77 15.55
N ALA A 499 19.95 11.24 16.76
CA ALA A 499 19.25 12.36 17.39
C ALA A 499 19.34 13.64 16.55
N LEU A 500 20.54 14.00 16.07
CA LEU A 500 20.76 15.17 15.21
C LEU A 500 19.93 15.10 13.92
N PHE A 501 19.87 13.93 13.27
CA PHE A 501 19.04 13.70 12.09
C PHE A 501 17.54 13.86 12.39
N ALA A 502 17.06 13.36 13.54
CA ALA A 502 15.69 13.54 13.98
C ALA A 502 15.34 15.01 14.27
N LEU A 503 16.24 15.76 14.92
CA LEU A 503 16.06 17.21 15.13
C LEU A 503 16.07 18.00 13.82
N GLN A 504 16.96 17.67 12.87
CA GLN A 504 16.97 18.29 11.54
C GLN A 504 15.69 17.98 10.76
N SER A 505 15.16 16.75 10.88
CA SER A 505 13.87 16.36 10.30
C SER A 505 12.70 17.14 10.93
N ALA A 506 12.74 17.36 12.25
CA ALA A 506 11.76 18.16 12.98
C ALA A 506 11.78 19.64 12.56
N ASP A 507 12.95 20.27 12.43
CA ASP A 507 13.07 21.66 11.96
C ASP A 507 12.58 21.81 10.51
N ASN A 508 12.95 20.87 9.63
CA ASN A 508 12.49 20.85 8.23
C ASN A 508 10.96 20.70 8.10
N ARG A 509 10.31 19.93 8.98
CA ARG A 509 8.83 19.82 9.00
C ARG A 509 8.17 21.13 9.44
N LEU A 510 8.72 21.80 10.46
CA LEU A 510 8.23 23.11 10.89
C LEU A 510 8.58 24.24 9.93
N ALA A 511 9.60 24.09 9.08
CA ALA A 511 10.01 25.12 8.12
C ALA A 511 8.94 25.48 7.07
N GLY A 512 7.97 24.59 6.84
CA GLY A 512 6.83 24.82 5.96
C GLY A 512 5.58 25.43 6.62
N SER A 513 5.55 25.62 7.95
CA SER A 513 4.44 26.29 8.64
C SER A 513 4.75 27.77 8.87
N SER A 514 3.78 28.63 8.58
CA SER A 514 3.85 30.09 8.81
C SER A 514 3.38 30.49 10.22
N ASN A 515 3.02 29.53 11.07
CA ASN A 515 2.51 29.76 12.41
C ASN A 515 3.56 30.41 13.33
N PRO A 516 3.27 31.56 13.98
CA PRO A 516 4.21 32.21 14.90
C PRO A 516 4.71 31.32 16.05
N GLN A 517 3.95 30.30 16.45
CA GLN A 517 4.32 29.36 17.50
C GLN A 517 5.33 28.31 17.02
N ALA A 518 5.26 27.90 15.74
CA ALA A 518 6.26 27.02 15.14
C ALA A 518 7.66 27.65 15.18
N LEU A 519 7.77 28.98 14.98
CA LEU A 519 9.04 29.71 15.10
C LEU A 519 9.68 29.62 16.49
N VAL A 520 8.87 29.54 17.56
CA VAL A 520 9.36 29.35 18.94
C VAL A 520 9.96 27.96 19.11
N VAL A 521 9.26 26.93 18.61
CA VAL A 521 9.73 25.54 18.66
C VAL A 521 10.98 25.33 17.81
N ARG A 522 11.02 25.86 16.57
CA ARG A 522 12.22 25.85 15.71
C ARG A 522 13.44 26.46 16.39
N LYS A 523 13.27 27.58 17.11
CA LYS A 523 14.38 28.21 17.87
C LYS A 523 14.92 27.30 18.99
N ALA A 524 14.06 26.53 19.65
CA ALA A 524 14.48 25.54 20.65
C ALA A 524 15.21 24.35 20.01
N ILE A 525 14.68 23.82 18.89
CA ILE A 525 15.31 22.75 18.11
C ILE A 525 16.71 23.17 17.63
N ALA A 526 16.87 24.38 17.09
CA ALA A 526 18.16 24.90 16.66
C ALA A 526 19.20 24.95 17.80
N GLN A 527 18.77 25.31 19.02
CA GLN A 527 19.66 25.31 20.19
C GLN A 527 20.09 23.90 20.59
N ASP A 528 19.20 22.91 20.54
CA ASP A 528 19.55 21.51 20.86
C ASP A 528 20.37 20.86 19.74
N ILE A 529 20.13 21.20 18.47
CA ILE A 529 20.99 20.85 17.32
C ILE A 529 22.43 21.29 17.56
N ASP A 530 22.64 22.54 18.00
CA ASP A 530 23.99 23.08 18.17
C ASP A 530 24.69 22.52 19.42
N LYS A 531 23.95 22.17 20.49
CA LYS A 531 24.49 21.37 21.62
C LYS A 531 24.99 19.99 21.15
N LEU A 532 24.22 19.29 20.32
CA LEU A 532 24.61 17.99 19.78
C LEU A 532 25.85 18.10 18.88
N LYS A 533 25.93 19.10 17.99
CA LYS A 533 27.13 19.36 17.16
C LYS A 533 28.38 19.70 17.98
N ALA A 534 28.23 20.38 19.11
CA ALA A 534 29.34 20.74 19.99
C ALA A 534 29.89 19.55 20.80
N THR A 535 29.23 18.39 20.78
CA THR A 535 29.64 17.19 21.49
C THR A 535 30.62 16.37 20.63
N PRO A 536 31.86 16.11 21.07
CA PRO A 536 32.80 15.27 20.32
C PRO A 536 32.22 13.86 20.09
N SER A 537 32.08 13.48 18.82
CA SER A 537 31.56 12.16 18.45
C SER A 537 32.60 11.07 18.74
N THR A 538 32.34 10.20 19.73
CA THR A 538 33.13 9.00 19.98
C THR A 538 33.12 8.10 18.75
N ASP A 539 34.26 7.95 18.07
CA ASP A 539 34.40 7.09 16.89
C ASP A 539 34.46 5.60 17.28
N LEU A 540 33.30 5.04 17.61
CA LEU A 540 33.15 3.61 17.96
C LEU A 540 33.66 2.68 16.83
N THR A 541 33.62 3.13 15.58
CA THR A 541 34.12 2.37 14.42
C THR A 541 35.63 2.32 14.42
N GLY A 542 36.32 3.46 14.54
CA GLY A 542 37.78 3.52 14.68
C GLY A 542 38.28 2.79 15.94
N LEU A 543 37.55 2.86 17.05
CA LEU A 543 37.88 2.08 18.25
C LEU A 543 37.71 0.57 18.05
N ALA A 544 36.67 0.13 17.33
CA ALA A 544 36.50 -1.28 16.97
C ALA A 544 37.61 -1.77 16.01
N ILE A 545 38.04 -0.94 15.05
CA ILE A 545 39.16 -1.24 14.14
C ILE A 545 40.48 -1.39 14.92
N LYS A 546 40.71 -0.60 15.99
CA LYS A 546 41.86 -0.78 16.89
C LYS A 546 41.81 -2.10 17.64
N LEU A 547 40.64 -2.53 18.11
CA LEU A 547 40.45 -3.84 18.74
C LEU A 547 40.68 -5.00 17.76
N ASP A 548 40.21 -4.90 16.53
CA ASP A 548 40.46 -5.92 15.50
C ASP A 548 41.95 -5.97 15.09
N THR A 549 42.61 -4.82 15.05
CA THR A 549 44.07 -4.70 14.83
C THR A 549 44.86 -5.35 15.98
N ALA A 550 44.39 -5.21 17.23
CA ALA A 550 44.97 -5.88 18.38
C ALA A 550 44.74 -7.40 18.32
N LEU A 551 43.50 -7.84 18.03
CA LEU A 551 43.12 -9.25 17.88
C LEU A 551 44.01 -9.98 16.87
N GLY A 552 44.19 -9.40 15.69
CA GLY A 552 44.99 -9.98 14.61
C GLY A 552 46.50 -10.09 14.91
N ARG A 553 47.00 -9.42 15.95
CA ARG A 553 48.42 -9.52 16.38
C ARG A 553 48.66 -10.58 17.45
N ILE A 554 47.64 -11.03 18.20
CA ILE A 554 47.82 -11.92 19.37
C ILE A 554 48.60 -13.21 19.04
N ASP A 555 48.39 -13.79 17.87
CA ASP A 555 49.06 -15.03 17.47
C ASP A 555 50.56 -14.85 17.19
N ALA A 556 51.01 -13.63 16.88
CA ALA A 556 52.42 -13.31 16.62
C ALA A 556 53.20 -12.86 17.88
N LEU A 557 52.53 -12.63 19.01
CA LEU A 557 53.19 -12.15 20.23
C LEU A 557 54.09 -13.24 20.87
N PRO A 558 55.32 -12.95 21.30
CA PRO A 558 56.14 -13.91 22.04
C PRO A 558 55.61 -14.14 23.46
N LEU A 559 55.47 -15.40 23.89
CA LEU A 559 55.10 -15.73 25.27
C LEU A 559 56.29 -15.57 26.24
N ALA A 560 56.01 -15.22 27.49
CA ALA A 560 56.99 -15.05 28.56
C ALA A 560 57.54 -16.41 29.06
N GLY A 561 58.37 -17.04 28.23
CA GLY A 561 58.91 -18.38 28.44
C GLY A 561 59.39 -19.01 27.13
N GLU A 562 58.76 -18.65 26.02
CA GLU A 562 59.22 -18.95 24.66
C GLU A 562 60.45 -18.11 24.31
N ALA A 563 61.61 -18.45 24.90
CA ALA A 563 62.88 -17.90 24.44
C ALA A 563 63.05 -18.26 22.96
N PRO A 564 63.15 -17.28 22.02
CA PRO A 564 63.31 -17.58 20.61
C PRO A 564 64.68 -18.19 20.40
N VAL A 565 64.75 -19.52 20.35
CA VAL A 565 66.00 -20.27 20.16
C VAL A 565 66.65 -19.77 18.87
N PRO A 566 67.77 -19.03 18.94
CA PRO A 566 68.51 -18.72 17.74
C PRO A 566 69.01 -20.06 17.23
N ARG A 567 68.60 -20.46 16.02
CA ARG A 567 69.18 -21.65 15.38
C ARG A 567 70.66 -21.37 15.15
N ALA A 568 71.48 -21.74 16.13
CA ALA A 568 72.92 -21.66 16.08
C ALA A 568 73.33 -22.43 14.82
N LYS A 569 73.85 -21.70 13.82
CA LYS A 569 74.41 -22.33 12.63
C LYS A 569 75.47 -23.32 13.14
N PRO A 570 75.40 -24.62 12.79
CA PRO A 570 76.29 -25.62 13.36
C PRO A 570 77.72 -25.29 12.95
N HIS A 571 78.45 -24.61 13.84
CA HIS A 571 79.83 -24.26 13.63
C HIS A 571 80.69 -25.48 13.97
N ALA A 572 80.63 -26.47 13.08
CA ALA A 572 81.54 -27.59 13.08
C ALA A 572 82.95 -27.03 12.89
N ALA A 573 83.67 -26.82 13.99
CA ALA A 573 85.09 -26.51 13.96
C ALA A 573 85.77 -27.61 13.13
N ALA A 574 86.52 -27.21 12.10
CA ALA A 574 87.19 -28.16 11.23
C ALA A 574 88.06 -29.11 12.08
N PRO A 575 88.00 -30.43 11.87
CA PRO A 575 88.73 -31.37 12.70
C PRO A 575 90.22 -31.08 12.60
N GLY A 576 90.81 -30.64 13.72
CA GLY A 576 92.25 -30.37 13.79
C GLY A 576 93.03 -31.65 13.49
N ASP A 577 94.04 -31.55 12.62
CA ASP A 577 94.89 -32.68 12.23
C ASP A 577 95.55 -33.33 13.46
N VAL A 578 94.95 -34.39 13.98
CA VAL A 578 95.51 -35.22 15.07
C VAL A 578 96.85 -35.85 14.66
N ALA A 579 97.16 -35.85 13.36
CA ALA A 579 98.47 -36.18 12.81
C ALA A 579 99.54 -35.12 13.16
N LYS A 580 99.20 -33.82 13.13
CA LYS A 580 100.15 -32.71 13.33
C LYS A 580 100.40 -32.44 14.81
N THR A 581 99.37 -32.49 15.66
CA THR A 581 99.53 -32.33 17.12
C THR A 581 100.34 -33.47 17.74
N ALA A 582 100.07 -34.72 17.35
CA ALA A 582 100.87 -35.85 17.83
C ALA A 582 102.34 -35.79 17.36
N ALA A 583 102.58 -35.37 16.11
CA ALA A 583 103.94 -35.23 15.56
C ALA A 583 104.74 -34.08 16.21
N ALA A 584 104.08 -32.98 16.58
CA ALA A 584 104.74 -31.84 17.25
C ALA A 584 105.18 -32.16 18.69
N ASN A 585 104.41 -32.98 19.41
CA ASN A 585 104.63 -33.25 20.83
C ASN A 585 105.34 -34.60 21.11
N GLY A 586 105.57 -35.43 20.09
CA GLY A 586 106.24 -36.73 20.23
C GLY A 586 105.42 -37.82 20.92
N GLU A 587 104.10 -37.61 21.12
CA GLU A 587 103.23 -38.51 21.87
C GLU A 587 102.44 -39.49 20.99
N PRO A 588 102.07 -40.69 21.51
CA PRO A 588 101.31 -41.67 20.75
C PRO A 588 99.90 -41.15 20.42
N ARG A 589 99.51 -41.28 19.14
CA ARG A 589 98.34 -40.63 18.51
C ARG A 589 97.00 -40.89 19.22
N TRP A 590 96.85 -42.01 19.93
CA TRP A 590 95.64 -42.33 20.71
C TRP A 590 95.43 -41.40 21.90
N LYS A 591 96.52 -40.89 22.49
CA LYS A 591 96.48 -40.05 23.69
C LYS A 591 96.06 -38.62 23.34
N ALA A 592 96.67 -38.04 22.30
CA ALA A 592 96.27 -36.75 21.74
C ALA A 592 94.79 -36.74 21.28
N TRP A 593 94.29 -37.86 20.73
CA TRP A 593 92.87 -38.02 20.42
C TRP A 593 91.99 -38.01 21.67
N LEU A 594 92.41 -38.69 22.75
CA LEU A 594 91.67 -38.78 24.01
C LEU A 594 91.56 -37.43 24.73
N ASP A 595 92.65 -36.66 24.82
CA ASP A 595 92.62 -35.32 25.43
C ASP A 595 91.75 -34.35 24.62
N GLN A 596 91.81 -34.42 23.29
CA GLN A 596 91.02 -33.57 22.40
C GLN A 596 89.52 -33.94 22.44
N PHE A 597 89.18 -35.22 22.66
CA PHE A 597 87.82 -35.69 22.88
C PHE A 597 87.27 -35.29 24.27
N ALA A 598 88.07 -35.48 25.33
CA ALA A 598 87.70 -35.10 26.70
C ALA A 598 87.46 -33.59 26.84
N THR A 599 88.32 -32.76 26.24
CA THR A 599 88.17 -31.30 26.26
C THR A 599 86.90 -30.84 25.53
N GLY A 600 86.56 -31.47 24.40
CA GLY A 600 85.35 -31.17 23.65
C GLY A 600 84.06 -31.48 24.42
N ILE A 601 83.99 -32.65 25.07
CA ILE A 601 82.83 -33.04 25.90
C ILE A 601 82.71 -32.16 27.14
N GLY A 602 83.83 -31.84 27.82
CA GLY A 602 83.84 -31.02 29.02
C GLY A 602 83.23 -29.62 28.81
N GLN A 603 83.60 -28.94 27.72
CA GLN A 603 83.02 -27.62 27.40
C GLN A 603 81.55 -27.70 26.96
N GLN A 604 81.15 -28.76 26.25
CA GLN A 604 79.76 -28.92 25.84
C GLN A 604 78.84 -29.17 27.05
N ILE A 605 79.22 -30.04 28.00
CA ILE A 605 78.43 -30.27 29.22
C ILE A 605 78.34 -28.99 30.08
N ALA A 606 79.43 -28.23 30.21
CA ALA A 606 79.41 -26.95 30.91
C ALA A 606 78.44 -25.93 30.28
N SER A 607 78.28 -25.94 28.95
CA SER A 607 77.32 -25.06 28.26
C SER A 607 75.84 -25.46 28.42
N LEU A 608 75.54 -26.69 28.87
CA LEU A 608 74.16 -27.16 29.08
C LEU A 608 73.53 -26.66 30.39
N VAL A 609 74.32 -26.22 31.37
CA VAL A 609 73.85 -25.89 32.73
C VAL A 609 73.83 -24.38 32.97
N GLN A 610 72.91 -23.69 32.29
CA GLN A 610 72.73 -22.24 32.49
C GLN A 610 71.73 -21.95 33.62
N VAL A 611 72.23 -21.74 34.84
CA VAL A 611 71.41 -21.37 36.01
C VAL A 611 70.88 -19.93 35.86
N ARG A 612 69.61 -19.80 35.49
CA ARG A 612 68.90 -18.52 35.38
C ARG A 612 67.89 -18.38 36.52
N ARG A 613 68.02 -17.34 37.36
CA ARG A 613 66.92 -16.93 38.25
C ARG A 613 65.78 -16.37 37.40
N ILE A 614 64.56 -16.81 37.70
CA ILE A 614 63.31 -16.36 37.11
C ILE A 614 62.36 -16.14 38.29
N ASP A 615 62.03 -14.88 38.59
CA ASP A 615 61.41 -14.52 39.87
C ASP A 615 59.88 -14.74 39.93
N ASN A 616 59.31 -15.50 39.00
CA ASN A 616 57.89 -15.85 38.93
C ASN A 616 57.70 -17.35 38.65
N ALA A 617 57.41 -18.13 39.69
CA ALA A 617 57.22 -19.59 39.58
C ALA A 617 56.01 -19.99 38.71
N ASP A 618 54.93 -19.21 38.72
CA ASP A 618 53.70 -19.48 37.96
C ASP A 618 53.90 -19.53 36.44
N ALA A 619 54.92 -18.83 35.91
CA ALA A 619 55.25 -18.86 34.48
C ALA A 619 55.95 -20.18 34.06
N MET A 620 56.45 -20.95 35.02
CA MET A 620 57.38 -22.07 34.78
C MET A 620 56.68 -23.39 34.40
N LEU A 621 55.36 -23.37 34.16
CA LEU A 621 54.54 -24.53 33.77
C LEU A 621 53.70 -24.31 32.50
N VAL A 622 54.02 -23.31 31.67
CA VAL A 622 53.47 -23.22 30.31
C VAL A 622 54.19 -24.25 29.43
N ALA A 623 53.70 -25.49 29.44
CA ALA A 623 54.10 -26.51 28.47
C ALA A 623 53.70 -26.06 27.03
N PRO A 624 54.34 -26.57 25.97
CA PRO A 624 54.18 -26.04 24.60
C PRO A 624 52.76 -26.09 24.02
N ASP A 625 51.87 -26.91 24.60
CA ASP A 625 50.44 -27.00 24.30
C ASP A 625 49.62 -25.86 24.95
N GLN A 626 50.05 -25.36 26.11
CA GLN A 626 49.29 -24.40 26.91
C GLN A 626 49.34 -22.96 26.38
N GLY A 627 50.37 -22.62 25.59
CA GLY A 627 50.48 -21.30 24.95
C GLY A 627 49.33 -20.95 24.02
N TYR A 628 48.68 -21.96 23.42
CA TYR A 628 47.48 -21.78 22.61
C TYR A 628 46.30 -21.24 23.43
N PHE A 629 46.01 -21.85 24.59
CA PHE A 629 44.89 -21.43 25.42
C PHE A 629 45.07 -20.03 26.01
N VAL A 630 46.30 -19.59 26.28
CA VAL A 630 46.57 -18.19 26.70
C VAL A 630 46.17 -17.22 25.60
N ARG A 631 46.62 -17.45 24.35
CA ARG A 631 46.28 -16.61 23.18
C ARG A 631 44.76 -16.56 22.96
N GLU A 632 44.10 -17.71 23.00
CA GLU A 632 42.66 -17.80 22.76
C GLU A 632 41.84 -17.12 23.87
N ASN A 633 42.25 -17.22 25.14
CA ASN A 633 41.60 -16.48 26.23
C ASN A 633 41.72 -14.96 26.08
N VAL A 634 42.87 -14.44 25.60
CA VAL A 634 43.01 -12.99 25.32
C VAL A 634 42.15 -12.59 24.12
N LYS A 635 42.09 -13.40 23.05
CA LYS A 635 41.16 -13.15 21.92
C LYS A 635 39.71 -13.09 22.38
N LEU A 636 39.26 -14.04 23.18
CA LEU A 636 37.90 -14.06 23.73
C LEU A 636 37.60 -12.80 24.56
N ARG A 637 38.56 -12.31 25.35
CA ARG A 637 38.44 -11.02 26.05
C ARG A 637 38.38 -9.83 25.10
N LEU A 638 39.16 -9.80 24.02
CA LEU A 638 39.06 -8.71 23.03
C LEU A 638 37.77 -8.75 22.21
N LEU A 639 37.23 -9.93 21.91
CA LEU A 639 35.91 -10.08 21.27
C LEU A 639 34.78 -9.64 22.22
N SER A 640 34.87 -9.97 23.52
CA SER A 640 33.94 -9.48 24.54
C SER A 640 34.05 -7.97 24.77
N ALA A 641 35.26 -7.41 24.74
CA ALA A 641 35.49 -5.96 24.74
C ALA A 641 34.89 -5.30 23.49
N ARG A 642 35.07 -5.88 22.29
CA ARG A 642 34.46 -5.37 21.05
C ARG A 642 32.93 -5.39 21.11
N LEU A 643 32.34 -6.47 21.64
CA LEU A 643 30.89 -6.55 21.85
C LEU A 643 30.42 -5.51 22.89
N SER A 644 31.17 -5.32 23.98
CA SER A 644 30.90 -4.30 25.01
C SER A 644 31.00 -2.87 24.47
N LEU A 645 31.97 -2.59 23.60
CA LEU A 645 32.12 -1.31 22.90
C LEU A 645 30.91 -1.02 21.98
N LEU A 646 30.51 -2.01 21.18
CA LEU A 646 29.37 -1.89 20.25
C LEU A 646 28.01 -1.79 20.98
N SER A 647 27.88 -2.42 22.15
CA SER A 647 26.71 -2.31 23.04
C SER A 647 26.81 -1.16 24.06
N ARG A 648 27.87 -0.34 24.01
CA ARG A 648 28.14 0.79 24.91
C ARG A 648 28.13 0.45 26.41
N ASN A 649 28.49 -0.78 26.76
CA ASN A 649 28.66 -1.19 28.15
C ASN A 649 30.08 -0.82 28.63
N ASP A 650 30.27 0.44 29.01
CA ASP A 650 31.54 0.99 29.52
C ASP A 650 32.14 0.15 30.67
N ALA A 651 31.30 -0.47 31.50
CA ALA A 651 31.73 -1.25 32.65
C ALA A 651 32.34 -2.59 32.25
N THR A 652 31.68 -3.37 31.37
CA THR A 652 32.26 -4.63 30.87
C THR A 652 33.40 -4.38 29.90
N LEU A 653 33.33 -3.32 29.09
CA LEU A 653 34.44 -2.87 28.23
C LEU A 653 35.71 -2.65 29.06
N LYS A 654 35.64 -1.83 30.12
CA LYS A 654 36.79 -1.54 31.00
C LYS A 654 37.29 -2.80 31.72
N ALA A 655 36.38 -3.69 32.14
CA ALA A 655 36.76 -4.96 32.77
C ALA A 655 37.49 -5.91 31.81
N ASP A 656 37.00 -6.09 30.58
CA ASP A 656 37.61 -6.98 29.58
C ASP A 656 38.93 -6.41 29.03
N LEU A 657 39.02 -5.09 28.81
CA LEU A 657 40.28 -4.44 28.43
C LEU A 657 41.34 -4.58 29.52
N ALA A 658 40.98 -4.41 30.80
CA ALA A 658 41.89 -4.59 31.93
C ALA A 658 42.29 -6.07 32.11
N ALA A 659 41.37 -7.01 31.90
CA ALA A 659 41.68 -8.44 31.92
C ALA A 659 42.63 -8.86 30.79
N ALA A 660 42.43 -8.31 29.58
CA ALA A 660 43.33 -8.53 28.45
C ALA A 660 44.72 -7.93 28.67
N ASP A 661 44.80 -6.66 29.13
CA ASP A 661 46.09 -6.02 29.45
C ASP A 661 46.85 -6.74 30.58
N GLY A 662 46.13 -7.21 31.61
CA GLY A 662 46.69 -8.02 32.70
C GLY A 662 47.19 -9.40 32.24
N ALA A 663 46.50 -10.04 31.30
CA ALA A 663 46.96 -11.30 30.70
C ALA A 663 48.18 -11.09 29.80
N LEU A 664 48.20 -10.02 28.99
CA LEU A 664 49.37 -9.60 28.22
C LEU A 664 50.56 -9.29 29.14
N ALA A 665 50.33 -8.62 30.27
CA ALA A 665 51.35 -8.31 31.26
C ALA A 665 51.96 -9.56 31.94
N ARG A 666 51.16 -10.61 32.19
CA ARG A 666 51.56 -11.79 32.97
C ARG A 666 52.16 -12.92 32.11
N TYR A 667 51.70 -13.11 30.88
CA TYR A 667 52.02 -14.30 30.08
C TYR A 667 52.79 -14.02 28.78
N PHE A 668 52.94 -12.76 28.36
CA PHE A 668 53.67 -12.38 27.14
C PHE A 668 54.92 -11.56 27.47
N ASP A 669 55.91 -11.59 26.57
CA ASP A 669 57.15 -10.85 26.80
C ASP A 669 56.92 -9.33 26.66
N ASN A 670 56.94 -8.64 27.80
CA ASN A 670 56.80 -7.19 27.89
C ASN A 670 58.00 -6.41 27.32
N ALA A 671 59.15 -7.06 27.05
CA ALA A 671 60.27 -6.43 26.34
C ALA A 671 60.06 -6.37 24.82
N SER A 672 59.14 -7.16 24.26
CA SER A 672 58.80 -7.15 22.84
C SER A 672 57.99 -5.91 22.44
N LYS A 673 58.41 -5.26 21.35
CA LYS A 673 57.71 -4.10 20.78
C LYS A 673 56.29 -4.42 20.32
N GLU A 674 56.03 -5.65 19.86
CA GLU A 674 54.67 -6.05 19.44
C GLU A 674 53.73 -6.18 20.63
N THR A 675 54.20 -6.73 21.76
CA THR A 675 53.42 -6.80 23.00
C THR A 675 53.09 -5.40 23.51
N GLN A 676 54.06 -4.47 23.46
CA GLN A 676 53.84 -3.08 23.83
C GLN A 676 52.83 -2.40 22.90
N ALA A 677 52.97 -2.54 21.57
CA ALA A 677 52.04 -1.97 20.60
C ALA A 677 50.59 -2.45 20.77
N VAL A 678 50.37 -3.73 21.09
CA VAL A 678 49.02 -4.26 21.40
C VAL A 678 48.49 -3.67 22.70
N ARG A 679 49.31 -3.57 23.76
CA ARG A 679 48.90 -2.95 25.03
C ARG A 679 48.62 -1.45 24.90
N ASP A 680 49.32 -0.74 24.03
CA ASP A 680 49.07 0.68 23.76
C ASP A 680 47.79 0.89 22.94
N LEU A 681 47.47 0.04 21.96
CA LEU A 681 46.15 0.03 21.30
C LEU A 681 45.00 -0.16 22.30
N LEU A 682 45.16 -1.02 23.31
CA LEU A 682 44.14 -1.22 24.35
C LEU A 682 43.97 0.02 25.25
N LYS A 683 45.06 0.73 25.56
CA LYS A 683 45.00 2.02 26.29
C LYS A 683 44.32 3.10 25.44
N GLU A 684 44.63 3.19 24.15
CA GLU A 684 43.97 4.13 23.24
C GLU A 684 42.47 3.86 23.13
N VAL A 685 42.03 2.60 23.11
CA VAL A 685 40.60 2.25 23.11
C VAL A 685 39.95 2.63 24.45
N ASN A 686 40.57 2.30 25.58
CA ASN A 686 40.05 2.66 26.91
C ASN A 686 39.97 4.19 27.14
N ALA A 687 40.92 4.95 26.59
CA ALA A 687 40.90 6.41 26.64
C ALA A 687 39.87 7.01 25.67
N GLY A 688 39.75 6.46 24.45
CA GLY A 688 38.78 6.90 23.46
C GLY A 688 37.32 6.58 23.85
N SER A 689 37.09 5.53 24.63
CA SER A 689 35.78 5.18 25.20
C SER A 689 35.47 5.92 26.51
N ALA A 690 36.14 7.03 26.82
CA ALA A 690 35.76 7.90 27.93
C ALA A 690 34.48 8.66 27.57
N SER A 691 33.38 8.33 28.24
CA SER A 691 32.04 8.85 27.96
C SER A 691 31.95 10.36 28.23
N VAL A 692 31.84 11.15 27.16
CA VAL A 692 31.36 12.54 27.24
C VAL A 692 29.88 12.50 27.64
N ALA A 693 29.48 13.30 28.64
CA ALA A 693 28.09 13.35 29.08
C ALA A 693 27.18 13.79 27.92
N LEU A 694 26.21 12.95 27.56
CA LEU A 694 25.29 13.19 26.44
C LEU A 694 24.38 14.40 26.75
N PRO A 695 24.22 15.36 25.82
CA PRO A 695 23.25 16.44 25.98
C PRO A 695 21.80 15.93 26.06
N ASN A 696 20.97 16.65 26.82
CA ASN A 696 19.52 16.46 26.88
C ASN A 696 18.78 17.36 25.87
N LEU A 697 17.59 16.93 25.46
CA LEU A 697 16.72 17.63 24.48
C LEU A 697 15.59 18.43 25.15
N ASP A 698 15.76 18.76 26.43
CA ASP A 698 14.70 19.32 27.28
C ASP A 698 14.23 20.70 26.79
N THR A 699 15.06 21.44 26.05
CA THR A 699 14.69 22.76 25.53
C THR A 699 13.63 22.63 24.43
N SER A 700 13.82 21.71 23.48
CA SER A 700 12.84 21.39 22.43
C SER A 700 11.57 20.77 23.00
N LEU A 701 11.70 19.84 23.95
CA LEU A 701 10.55 19.16 24.58
C LEU A 701 9.68 20.13 25.42
N GLN A 702 10.30 21.03 26.19
CA GLN A 702 9.56 22.04 26.96
C GLN A 702 8.83 23.04 26.06
N ALA A 703 9.40 23.42 24.91
CA ALA A 703 8.75 24.32 23.95
C ALA A 703 7.43 23.73 23.42
N ILE A 704 7.39 22.42 23.14
CA ILE A 704 6.19 21.71 22.68
C ILE A 704 5.22 21.41 23.84
N GLY A 705 5.74 21.13 25.04
CA GLY A 705 4.92 21.02 26.25
C GLY A 705 4.11 22.31 26.53
N GLN A 706 4.73 23.47 26.35
CA GLN A 706 4.06 24.77 26.48
C GLN A 706 3.03 25.07 25.37
N PHE A 707 3.12 24.42 24.21
CA PHE A 707 2.10 24.48 23.17
C PHE A 707 0.90 23.59 23.53
N ARG A 708 1.15 22.31 23.86
CA ARG A 708 0.12 21.33 24.24
C ARG A 708 -0.67 21.71 25.49
N SER A 709 -0.18 22.63 26.32
CA SER A 709 -0.88 23.17 27.49
C SER A 709 -1.54 24.54 27.26
N ARG A 710 -1.65 25.01 26.01
CA ARG A 710 -2.25 26.31 25.63
C ARG A 710 -3.27 26.22 24.49
N GLY A 711 -3.34 25.09 23.78
CA GLY A 711 -4.47 24.70 22.94
C GLY A 711 -5.52 23.93 23.75
#